data_AF-A0A7I8VE83-F1
#
_entry.id   AF-A0A7I8VE83-F1
#
_cell.length_a   1.000
_cell.length_b   1.000
_cell.length_c   1.000
_cell.angle_alpha   90.00
_cell.angle_beta   90.00
_cell.angle_gamma   90.00
#
_symmetry.space_group_name_H-M   'P 1'
#
loop_
_entity.id
_entity.type
_entity.pdbx_description
1 polymer ?
#
loop_
_entity_poly.entity_id
_entity_poly.type
_entity_poly.pdbx_seq_one_letter_code
_entity_poly.pdbx_strand_id
1 'polypeptide(L)'
;MVCQLFKLHIWLLIGLFTYVLSSCPAVDKNCLCKTKYTYNFFIECSNLHKYDQVPVFLNNSNKLYESVNFYNSDIRNIQDNAFVNITTKNIHLENNEVRQVDERAFYGMEDLSYINLGENHLHTVPNGLFHGLENLENIGLNGNKLKNLSDSLFSNLRKLTFLYLFNNEIREIRESTFANLTNLKVLDIKHNFLSEIDRNSFKDLINLERLALQGNSIRIIHDNMFLNNAKLKDIYLDYNLLENISSDGLKGLESIQGLSLSHNLIEFLPTRVFSTLQNITQIDLSHNKLREIDDSTFYDLRKLTKLELNDNYLRQLPNAFISMTNIQYLNLANNHLTALQNWKFYLRNFKPTLKQLILKNNSIDTVDNRLGAYFLSELTTLDLSYNQIERFDIRFFSNMTKLKILHLNNNRLQHVFKEYFIHLQSLEDLYLNDNQIHYIQDYTFSKAPRHYLNLNNNQVGVIHGLLFAGNTKLSTLNLKNCYIGGINSYAFKTLTNLRYLRLNYGDLSALKDDLFSKNSKLKWLYLNQNRLKKITRGTFFKARSLEVLHLENNIISSIENSSFFDLKRLQILKLNNNNLYAPIDENLSSDQPGTKPPSPKITAKTFEGLSNLEELDISNNKLSGFHESYVTRLKKLAYLNLDFNPMFCSCQMNWLIKKDISVDWENMFCKLPLAYAGNKTACFLEEQCRLSIKKDFDC
;
A
#
# COMPACT_ATOMS: atom_id res chain seq x y z
N MET A 1 32.33 6.92 -18.89
CA MET A 1 32.74 8.03 -18.00
C MET A 1 32.03 9.27 -18.49
N VAL A 2 30.93 9.66 -17.84
CA VAL A 2 30.92 10.57 -16.68
C VAL A 2 31.33 11.98 -17.14
N CYS A 3 30.38 12.86 -17.44
CA CYS A 3 29.66 13.75 -16.52
C CYS A 3 30.42 15.07 -16.26
N GLN A 4 29.90 16.16 -16.85
CA GLN A 4 29.72 17.51 -16.29
C GLN A 4 28.59 18.13 -17.15
N LEU A 5 27.32 18.33 -16.75
CA LEU A 5 26.71 18.69 -15.47
C LEU A 5 27.27 20.02 -14.93
N PHE A 6 26.66 21.16 -15.29
CA PHE A 6 25.69 21.91 -14.46
C PHE A 6 25.45 23.35 -14.99
N LYS A 7 24.16 23.66 -15.21
CA LYS A 7 23.40 24.89 -14.89
C LYS A 7 23.91 26.30 -15.26
N LEU A 8 22.91 27.14 -15.57
CA LEU A 8 22.86 28.58 -15.92
C LEU A 8 23.00 28.83 -17.44
N HIS A 9 22.03 29.36 -18.19
CA HIS A 9 20.88 30.20 -17.87
C HIS A 9 19.66 29.84 -18.73
N ILE A 10 18.49 29.81 -18.06
CA ILE A 10 17.19 30.29 -18.53
C ILE A 10 17.36 31.21 -19.75
N TRP A 11 16.79 30.89 -20.93
CA TRP A 11 16.46 31.80 -22.06
C TRP A 11 16.23 31.11 -23.44
N LEU A 12 15.92 29.80 -23.53
CA LEU A 12 15.55 29.15 -24.81
C LEU A 12 14.33 28.22 -24.69
N LEU A 13 13.22 28.77 -24.21
CA LEU A 13 11.86 28.24 -24.39
C LEU A 13 10.91 29.39 -24.77
N ILE A 14 11.17 30.01 -25.91
CA ILE A 14 10.18 30.85 -26.59
C ILE A 14 10.13 30.35 -28.03
N GLY A 15 9.22 29.40 -28.27
CA GLY A 15 8.83 29.04 -29.62
C GLY A 15 8.24 30.29 -30.28
N LEU A 16 8.87 30.71 -31.37
CA LEU A 16 8.44 31.83 -32.21
C LEU A 16 7.06 31.53 -32.78
N PHE A 17 6.01 31.98 -32.10
CA PHE A 17 4.69 32.19 -32.68
C PHE A 17 4.72 33.49 -33.47
N THR A 18 4.72 33.41 -34.80
CA THR A 18 4.43 34.56 -35.65
C THR A 18 2.93 34.83 -35.58
N TYR A 19 2.53 35.80 -34.74
CA TYR A 19 1.16 36.30 -34.69
C TYR A 19 0.87 37.11 -35.95
N VAL A 20 0.28 36.49 -36.97
CA VAL A 20 -0.43 37.24 -38.01
C VAL A 20 -1.82 37.55 -37.45
N LEU A 21 -2.08 38.82 -37.16
CA LEU A 21 -3.41 39.35 -36.85
C LEU A 21 -4.26 39.27 -38.13
N SER A 22 -4.81 38.09 -38.45
CA SER A 22 -5.97 38.03 -39.33
C SER A 22 -7.19 38.45 -38.52
N SER A 23 -7.95 39.43 -39.01
CA SER A 23 -9.22 39.84 -38.41
C SER A 23 -10.11 38.60 -38.23
N CYS A 24 -10.50 38.33 -36.98
CA CYS A 24 -11.57 37.38 -36.69
C CYS A 24 -12.86 37.79 -37.41
N PRO A 25 -13.84 36.87 -37.54
CA PRO A 25 -15.23 37.31 -37.60
C PRO A 25 -15.43 38.29 -36.45
N ALA A 26 -16.17 39.38 -36.67
CA ALA A 26 -16.46 40.32 -35.60
C ALA A 26 -17.41 39.63 -34.59
N VAL A 27 -16.85 39.01 -33.55
CA VAL A 27 -17.58 38.31 -32.49
C VAL A 27 -17.57 39.17 -31.22
N ASP A 28 -16.37 39.34 -30.65
CA ASP A 28 -16.11 40.10 -29.44
C ASP A 28 -14.63 40.50 -29.42
N LYS A 29 -14.33 41.72 -28.97
CA LYS A 29 -12.96 42.27 -28.89
C LYS A 29 -11.99 41.47 -28.02
N ASN A 30 -12.50 40.62 -27.14
CA ASN A 30 -11.72 39.79 -26.22
C ASN A 30 -11.51 38.37 -26.75
N CYS A 31 -12.19 37.98 -27.83
CA CYS A 31 -11.87 36.75 -28.55
C CYS A 31 -10.64 36.98 -29.43
N LEU A 32 -9.76 35.98 -29.50
CA LEU A 32 -8.53 36.04 -30.29
C LEU A 32 -8.59 35.04 -31.44
N CYS A 33 -8.22 35.47 -32.64
CA CYS A 33 -7.95 34.54 -33.74
C CYS A 33 -6.48 34.20 -33.76
N LYS A 34 -6.21 32.92 -33.54
CA LYS A 34 -4.85 32.37 -33.54
C LYS A 34 -4.65 31.52 -34.78
N THR A 35 -3.46 31.56 -35.35
CA THR A 35 -3.04 30.62 -36.39
C THR A 35 -1.98 29.69 -35.81
N LYS A 36 -2.18 28.38 -35.91
CA LYS A 36 -1.15 27.38 -35.59
C LYS A 36 -0.66 26.80 -36.91
N TYR A 37 0.59 27.07 -37.27
CA TYR A 37 1.11 26.86 -38.64
C TYR A 37 0.40 27.77 -39.67
N THR A 38 0.91 27.86 -40.89
CA THR A 38 0.49 28.87 -41.88
C THR A 38 -0.96 28.74 -42.40
N TYR A 39 -1.74 27.73 -41.97
CA TYR A 39 -3.05 27.43 -42.57
C TYR A 39 -4.20 27.06 -41.62
N ASN A 40 -3.97 26.82 -40.31
CA ASN A 40 -5.06 26.43 -39.40
C ASN A 40 -5.48 27.62 -38.53
N PHE A 41 -6.74 28.03 -38.63
CA PHE A 41 -7.32 29.16 -37.89
C PHE A 41 -8.12 28.67 -36.67
N PHE A 42 -7.94 29.34 -35.53
CA PHE A 42 -8.60 29.03 -34.26
C PHE A 42 -9.29 30.28 -33.73
N ILE A 43 -10.55 30.17 -33.29
CA ILE A 43 -11.24 31.23 -32.55
C ILE A 43 -11.15 30.89 -31.05
N GLU A 44 -10.44 31.71 -30.30
CA GLU A 44 -10.20 31.51 -28.87
C GLU A 44 -10.98 32.52 -28.04
N CYS A 45 -12.03 32.04 -27.36
CA CYS A 45 -12.91 32.81 -26.50
C CYS A 45 -13.02 32.20 -25.09
N SER A 46 -12.13 31.28 -24.71
CA SER A 46 -12.17 30.59 -23.40
C SER A 46 -11.68 31.45 -22.23
N ASN A 47 -12.05 31.04 -21.01
CA ASN A 47 -11.63 31.68 -19.74
C ASN A 47 -12.01 33.15 -19.62
N LEU A 48 -13.07 33.57 -20.33
CA LEU A 48 -13.49 34.97 -20.35
C LEU A 48 -14.60 35.29 -19.33
N HIS A 49 -15.26 34.27 -18.75
CA HIS A 49 -16.25 34.39 -17.67
C HIS A 49 -17.26 35.54 -17.85
N LYS A 50 -17.91 35.60 -19.01
CA LYS A 50 -18.74 36.76 -19.37
C LYS A 50 -19.87 36.50 -20.35
N TYR A 51 -19.92 35.33 -20.98
CA TYR A 51 -20.89 35.05 -22.03
C TYR A 51 -22.07 34.33 -21.39
N ASP A 52 -23.24 34.95 -21.32
CA ASP A 52 -24.46 34.25 -20.89
C ASP A 52 -25.01 33.32 -21.99
N GLN A 53 -24.73 33.66 -23.24
CA GLN A 53 -25.05 32.91 -24.46
C GLN A 53 -23.90 33.00 -25.45
N VAL A 54 -23.87 32.13 -26.47
CA VAL A 54 -22.85 32.22 -27.54
C VAL A 54 -22.96 33.57 -28.25
N PRO A 55 -21.88 34.37 -28.36
CA PRO A 55 -21.94 35.66 -29.04
C PRO A 55 -22.17 35.49 -30.55
N VAL A 56 -22.87 36.46 -31.17
CA VAL A 56 -23.15 36.45 -32.61
C VAL A 56 -21.86 36.69 -33.40
N PHE A 57 -21.59 35.84 -34.38
CA PHE A 57 -20.50 36.02 -35.32
C PHE A 57 -20.93 36.98 -36.45
N LEU A 58 -20.32 38.16 -36.55
CA LEU A 58 -20.56 39.13 -37.62
C LEU A 58 -19.47 38.99 -38.69
N ASN A 59 -19.86 38.96 -39.97
CA ASN A 59 -19.04 38.72 -41.16
C ASN A 59 -18.56 37.27 -41.36
N ASN A 60 -19.17 36.59 -42.34
CA ASN A 60 -18.69 35.29 -42.82
C ASN A 60 -17.43 35.49 -43.67
N SER A 61 -16.29 35.03 -43.18
CA SER A 61 -15.02 35.11 -43.90
C SER A 61 -14.84 34.01 -44.96
N ASN A 62 -15.84 33.13 -45.16
CA ASN A 62 -15.76 31.89 -45.95
C ASN A 62 -14.53 31.03 -45.60
N LYS A 63 -14.03 31.15 -44.37
CA LYS A 63 -12.85 30.42 -43.89
C LYS A 63 -13.31 29.25 -43.04
N LEU A 64 -12.76 28.07 -43.30
CA LEU A 64 -12.88 26.92 -42.42
C LEU A 64 -11.94 27.09 -41.22
N TYR A 65 -12.52 27.21 -40.03
CA TYR A 65 -11.80 27.22 -38.78
C TYR A 65 -11.52 25.79 -38.32
N GLU A 66 -10.35 25.59 -37.73
CA GLU A 66 -10.00 24.31 -37.12
C GLU A 66 -10.73 24.14 -35.80
N SER A 67 -10.88 25.19 -35.00
CA SER A 67 -11.60 25.13 -33.72
C SER A 67 -12.21 26.45 -33.30
N VAL A 68 -13.31 26.36 -32.56
CA VAL A 68 -13.93 27.46 -31.82
C VAL A 68 -14.03 27.07 -30.35
N ASN A 69 -13.41 27.87 -29.50
CA ASN A 69 -13.19 27.54 -28.10
C ASN A 69 -13.93 28.50 -27.16
N PHE A 70 -14.89 27.98 -26.40
CA PHE A 70 -15.68 28.68 -25.40
C PHE A 70 -15.65 28.00 -24.03
N TYR A 71 -14.72 27.08 -23.78
CA TYR A 71 -14.64 26.43 -22.48
C TYR A 71 -14.41 27.44 -21.34
N ASN A 72 -14.98 27.19 -20.17
CA ASN A 72 -14.83 28.04 -18.99
C ASN A 72 -15.23 29.52 -19.23
N SER A 73 -16.44 29.76 -19.73
CA SER A 73 -16.87 31.11 -20.18
C SER A 73 -18.26 31.58 -19.69
N ASP A 74 -18.85 30.84 -18.74
CA ASP A 74 -20.14 31.09 -18.07
C ASP A 74 -21.40 31.01 -18.97
N ILE A 75 -21.31 30.34 -20.13
CA ILE A 75 -22.44 30.19 -21.07
C ILE A 75 -23.56 29.40 -20.41
N ARG A 76 -24.79 29.96 -20.39
CA ARG A 76 -25.98 29.34 -19.81
C ARG A 76 -26.93 28.76 -20.85
N ASN A 77 -27.00 29.37 -22.03
CA ASN A 77 -27.87 28.92 -23.11
C ASN A 77 -27.13 28.95 -24.46
N ILE A 78 -27.41 27.97 -25.32
CA ILE A 78 -26.94 27.97 -26.70
C ILE A 78 -28.15 28.08 -27.61
N GLN A 79 -28.32 29.27 -28.18
CA GLN A 79 -29.47 29.65 -28.96
C GLN A 79 -29.47 29.05 -30.37
N ASP A 80 -30.63 29.01 -31.00
CA ASP A 80 -30.80 28.67 -32.41
C ASP A 80 -29.83 29.45 -33.32
N ASN A 81 -29.17 28.76 -34.25
CA ASN A 81 -28.24 29.34 -35.23
C ASN A 81 -27.01 30.03 -34.60
N ALA A 82 -26.59 29.64 -33.38
CA ALA A 82 -25.47 30.25 -32.66
C ALA A 82 -24.16 30.35 -33.49
N PHE A 83 -23.93 29.42 -34.42
CA PHE A 83 -22.71 29.34 -35.22
C PHE A 83 -22.92 29.55 -36.73
N VAL A 84 -24.11 30.00 -37.16
CA VAL A 84 -24.51 30.02 -38.59
C VAL A 84 -23.60 30.85 -39.51
N ASN A 85 -22.90 31.85 -38.98
CA ASN A 85 -22.04 32.74 -39.75
C ASN A 85 -20.56 32.30 -39.80
N ILE A 86 -20.25 31.09 -39.33
CA ILE A 86 -18.91 30.51 -39.38
C ILE A 86 -18.95 29.04 -39.81
N THR A 87 -17.81 28.54 -40.29
CA THR A 87 -17.59 27.12 -40.58
C THR A 87 -16.43 26.63 -39.73
N THR A 88 -16.60 25.56 -38.93
CA THR A 88 -15.52 25.01 -38.08
C THR A 88 -15.60 23.49 -38.00
N LYS A 89 -14.45 22.85 -37.78
CA LYS A 89 -14.36 21.40 -37.54
C LYS A 89 -14.59 21.00 -36.09
N ASN A 90 -14.26 21.87 -35.14
CA ASN A 90 -14.31 21.55 -33.71
C ASN A 90 -14.99 22.70 -32.93
N ILE A 91 -15.86 22.34 -31.99
CA ILE A 91 -16.48 23.26 -31.03
C ILE A 91 -16.25 22.75 -29.61
N HIS A 92 -15.66 23.60 -28.77
CA HIS A 92 -15.42 23.35 -27.35
C HIS A 92 -16.30 24.27 -26.49
N LEU A 93 -17.21 23.68 -25.72
CA LEU A 93 -18.18 24.34 -24.85
C LEU A 93 -18.17 23.74 -23.43
N GLU A 94 -17.15 22.93 -23.11
CA GLU A 94 -17.04 22.26 -21.82
C GLU A 94 -16.77 23.21 -20.65
N ASN A 95 -17.12 22.79 -19.43
CA ASN A 95 -16.96 23.58 -18.21
C ASN A 95 -17.65 24.96 -18.32
N ASN A 96 -18.94 24.95 -18.68
CA ASN A 96 -19.78 26.15 -18.68
C ASN A 96 -20.99 25.91 -17.77
N GLU A 97 -21.97 26.79 -17.85
CA GLU A 97 -23.19 26.77 -17.04
C GLU A 97 -24.41 26.36 -17.89
N VAL A 98 -24.20 25.64 -19.00
CA VAL A 98 -25.22 25.45 -20.04
C VAL A 98 -26.35 24.59 -19.50
N ARG A 99 -27.56 25.14 -19.44
CA ARG A 99 -28.79 24.46 -18.98
C ARG A 99 -29.67 24.00 -20.13
N GLN A 100 -29.63 24.73 -21.24
CA GLN A 100 -30.43 24.47 -22.43
C GLN A 100 -29.63 24.73 -23.71
N VAL A 101 -29.85 23.88 -24.69
CA VAL A 101 -29.41 24.05 -26.08
C VAL A 101 -30.65 23.98 -26.95
N ASP A 102 -30.83 24.96 -27.83
CA ASP A 102 -31.95 24.97 -28.76
C ASP A 102 -31.72 23.96 -29.91
N GLU A 103 -32.81 23.46 -30.50
CA GLU A 103 -32.77 22.37 -31.48
C GLU A 103 -31.92 22.67 -32.72
N ARG A 104 -31.83 23.95 -33.14
CA ARG A 104 -31.04 24.36 -34.32
C ARG A 104 -29.76 25.09 -33.95
N ALA A 105 -29.23 24.89 -32.75
CA ALA A 105 -28.00 25.53 -32.29
C ALA A 105 -26.79 25.33 -33.24
N PHE A 106 -26.67 24.14 -33.82
CA PHE A 106 -25.59 23.76 -34.76
C PHE A 106 -26.07 23.63 -36.21
N TYR A 107 -27.20 24.25 -36.57
CA TYR A 107 -27.72 24.18 -37.92
C TYR A 107 -26.73 24.75 -38.96
N GLY A 108 -26.53 24.02 -40.07
CA GLY A 108 -25.62 24.39 -41.16
C GLY A 108 -24.15 24.04 -40.94
N MET A 109 -23.79 23.38 -39.83
CA MET A 109 -22.41 23.06 -39.48
C MET A 109 -21.90 21.75 -40.10
N GLU A 110 -21.97 21.63 -41.43
CA GLU A 110 -21.70 20.36 -42.15
C GLU A 110 -20.27 19.83 -41.99
N ASP A 111 -19.27 20.70 -41.81
CA ASP A 111 -17.86 20.32 -41.62
C ASP A 111 -17.49 19.90 -40.19
N LEU A 112 -18.46 19.93 -39.27
CA LEU A 112 -18.23 19.72 -37.85
C LEU A 112 -17.91 18.25 -37.56
N SER A 113 -16.76 18.02 -36.93
CA SER A 113 -16.21 16.70 -36.60
C SER A 113 -16.15 16.42 -35.09
N TYR A 114 -16.11 17.46 -34.26
CA TYR A 114 -16.01 17.37 -32.81
C TYR A 114 -16.90 18.40 -32.11
N ILE A 115 -17.70 17.95 -31.15
CA ILE A 115 -18.43 18.82 -30.23
C ILE A 115 -18.20 18.34 -28.80
N ASN A 116 -17.83 19.25 -27.91
CA ASN A 116 -17.76 18.99 -26.48
C ASN A 116 -18.67 19.92 -25.69
N LEU A 117 -19.71 19.36 -25.08
CA LEU A 117 -20.65 20.00 -24.16
C LEU A 117 -20.50 19.44 -22.74
N GLY A 118 -19.36 18.81 -22.42
CA GLY A 118 -19.14 18.15 -21.14
C GLY A 118 -19.03 19.13 -19.96
N GLU A 119 -19.20 18.65 -18.73
CA GLU A 119 -19.12 19.44 -17.50
C GLU A 119 -20.01 20.71 -17.58
N ASN A 120 -21.32 20.48 -17.73
CA ASN A 120 -22.35 21.52 -17.87
C ASN A 120 -23.59 21.13 -17.04
N HIS A 121 -24.75 21.73 -17.30
CA HIS A 121 -25.98 21.53 -16.52
C HIS A 121 -27.16 21.08 -17.39
N LEU A 122 -26.89 20.40 -18.50
CA LEU A 122 -27.93 19.93 -19.43
C LEU A 122 -28.76 18.83 -18.79
N HIS A 123 -30.09 18.99 -18.83
CA HIS A 123 -31.05 17.97 -18.40
C HIS A 123 -31.54 17.09 -19.55
N THR A 124 -31.54 17.62 -20.77
CA THR A 124 -32.00 16.96 -21.99
C THR A 124 -31.20 17.46 -23.17
N VAL A 125 -31.13 16.65 -24.23
CA VAL A 125 -30.63 17.06 -25.55
C VAL A 125 -31.79 17.00 -26.54
N PRO A 126 -32.11 18.08 -27.29
CA PRO A 126 -33.16 18.05 -28.30
C PRO A 126 -32.85 17.01 -29.39
N ASN A 127 -33.87 16.29 -29.86
CA ASN A 127 -33.69 15.21 -30.85
C ASN A 127 -33.04 15.70 -32.14
N GLY A 128 -33.40 16.90 -32.61
CA GLY A 128 -32.88 17.49 -33.84
C GLY A 128 -31.51 18.15 -33.71
N LEU A 129 -30.88 18.15 -32.52
CA LEU A 129 -29.65 18.93 -32.28
C LEU A 129 -28.51 18.58 -33.24
N PHE A 130 -28.40 17.31 -33.62
CA PHE A 130 -27.35 16.80 -34.49
C PHE A 130 -27.80 16.54 -35.94
N HIS A 131 -28.99 17.01 -36.34
CA HIS A 131 -29.47 16.85 -37.71
C HIS A 131 -28.54 17.56 -38.71
N GLY A 132 -28.17 16.85 -39.77
CA GLY A 132 -27.27 17.35 -40.83
C GLY A 132 -25.77 17.27 -40.51
N LEU A 133 -25.38 16.83 -39.31
CA LEU A 133 -23.98 16.80 -38.87
C LEU A 133 -23.29 15.45 -39.18
N GLU A 134 -23.38 14.98 -40.42
CA GLU A 134 -22.93 13.64 -40.82
C GLU A 134 -21.41 13.41 -40.70
N ASN A 135 -20.64 14.50 -40.58
CA ASN A 135 -19.19 14.46 -40.39
C ASN A 135 -18.74 14.34 -38.91
N LEU A 136 -19.66 14.31 -37.95
CA LEU A 136 -19.31 14.18 -36.54
C LEU A 136 -18.63 12.84 -36.25
N GLU A 137 -17.43 12.93 -35.67
CA GLU A 137 -16.63 11.80 -35.23
C GLU A 137 -16.61 11.69 -33.70
N ASN A 138 -16.77 12.81 -32.98
CA ASN A 138 -16.61 12.88 -31.53
C ASN A 138 -17.71 13.73 -30.88
N ILE A 139 -18.37 13.18 -29.86
CA ILE A 139 -19.34 13.90 -29.03
C ILE A 139 -19.01 13.72 -27.55
N GLY A 140 -18.81 14.85 -26.86
CA GLY A 140 -18.71 14.94 -25.41
C GLY A 140 -19.99 15.50 -24.79
N LEU A 141 -20.66 14.72 -23.95
CA LEU A 141 -21.85 15.09 -23.17
C LEU A 141 -21.71 14.70 -21.69
N ASN A 142 -20.50 14.30 -21.26
CA ASN A 142 -20.21 13.86 -19.89
C ASN A 142 -20.39 14.98 -18.85
N GLY A 143 -20.56 14.63 -17.57
CA GLY A 143 -20.62 15.64 -16.50
C GLY A 143 -21.81 16.60 -16.65
N ASN A 144 -22.95 16.09 -17.10
CA ASN A 144 -24.21 16.83 -17.21
C ASN A 144 -25.26 16.18 -16.29
N LYS A 145 -26.54 16.53 -16.47
CA LYS A 145 -27.67 15.98 -15.70
C LYS A 145 -28.68 15.27 -16.60
N LEU A 146 -28.19 14.64 -17.67
CA LEU A 146 -29.01 13.98 -18.68
C LEU A 146 -29.68 12.75 -18.07
N LYS A 147 -31.01 12.69 -18.12
CA LYS A 147 -31.78 11.55 -17.56
C LYS A 147 -32.18 10.52 -18.60
N ASN A 148 -32.50 10.98 -19.80
CA ASN A 148 -32.94 10.15 -20.92
C ASN A 148 -32.21 10.62 -22.19
N LEU A 149 -31.98 9.67 -23.08
CA LEU A 149 -31.53 9.95 -24.44
C LEU A 149 -32.69 9.61 -25.37
N SER A 150 -33.08 10.58 -26.19
CA SER A 150 -34.19 10.38 -27.11
C SER A 150 -33.88 9.36 -28.17
N ASP A 151 -34.91 8.66 -28.63
CA ASP A 151 -34.82 7.74 -29.76
C ASP A 151 -34.27 8.50 -30.98
N SER A 152 -33.30 7.89 -31.67
CA SER A 152 -32.68 8.44 -32.88
C SER A 152 -31.84 9.71 -32.71
N LEU A 153 -31.51 10.15 -31.48
CA LEU A 153 -30.64 11.32 -31.26
C LEU A 153 -29.32 11.26 -32.05
N PHE A 154 -28.77 10.06 -32.25
CA PHE A 154 -27.50 9.84 -32.95
C PHE A 154 -27.65 9.10 -34.30
N SER A 155 -28.87 8.77 -34.75
CA SER A 155 -29.07 7.74 -35.80
C SER A 155 -28.45 8.05 -37.16
N ASN A 156 -28.17 9.33 -37.46
CA ASN A 156 -27.57 9.77 -38.72
C ASN A 156 -26.05 9.98 -38.64
N LEU A 157 -25.44 9.81 -37.46
CA LEU A 157 -24.03 10.10 -37.22
C LEU A 157 -23.13 8.92 -37.57
N ARG A 158 -23.14 8.51 -38.84
CA ARG A 158 -22.46 7.29 -39.30
C ARG A 158 -20.94 7.34 -39.17
N LYS A 159 -20.33 8.52 -39.03
CA LYS A 159 -18.89 8.69 -38.79
C LYS A 159 -18.51 8.75 -37.31
N LEU A 160 -19.48 8.71 -36.39
CA LEU A 160 -19.22 8.82 -34.96
C LEU A 160 -18.32 7.67 -34.50
N THR A 161 -17.21 8.01 -33.84
CA THR A 161 -16.19 7.08 -33.34
C THR A 161 -16.06 7.11 -31.82
N PHE A 162 -16.29 8.28 -31.19
CA PHE A 162 -16.23 8.42 -29.73
C PHE A 162 -17.48 9.13 -29.20
N LEU A 163 -18.13 8.50 -28.22
CA LEU A 163 -19.29 9.06 -27.53
C LEU A 163 -19.08 8.97 -26.01
N TYR A 164 -19.03 10.14 -25.36
CA TYR A 164 -18.83 10.28 -23.93
C TYR A 164 -20.09 10.79 -23.25
N LEU A 165 -20.69 9.95 -22.39
CA LEU A 165 -21.93 10.19 -21.65
C LEU A 165 -21.74 9.95 -20.14
N PHE A 166 -20.52 9.71 -19.68
CA PHE A 166 -20.23 9.40 -18.28
C PHE A 166 -20.58 10.55 -17.32
N ASN A 167 -20.79 10.23 -16.04
CA ASN A 167 -21.19 11.21 -15.03
C ASN A 167 -22.46 12.00 -15.45
N ASN A 168 -23.53 11.27 -15.76
CA ASN A 168 -24.86 11.82 -16.03
C ASN A 168 -25.89 11.11 -15.13
N GLU A 169 -27.18 11.30 -15.40
CA GLU A 169 -28.26 10.68 -14.65
C GLU A 169 -29.07 9.66 -15.49
N ILE A 170 -28.45 9.07 -16.52
CA ILE A 170 -29.13 8.23 -17.52
C ILE A 170 -29.59 6.93 -16.87
N ARG A 171 -30.84 6.52 -17.12
CA ARG A 171 -31.48 5.35 -16.48
C ARG A 171 -31.73 4.16 -17.40
N GLU A 172 -31.98 4.42 -18.68
CA GLU A 172 -32.34 3.42 -19.66
C GLU A 172 -31.55 3.57 -20.96
N ILE A 173 -31.26 2.44 -21.62
CA ILE A 173 -30.82 2.38 -23.01
C ILE A 173 -31.79 1.45 -23.75
N ARG A 174 -32.35 1.95 -24.84
CA ARG A 174 -33.28 1.21 -25.71
C ARG A 174 -32.56 0.73 -26.96
N GLU A 175 -33.18 -0.20 -27.68
CA GLU A 175 -32.67 -0.73 -28.95
C GLU A 175 -32.32 0.40 -29.97
N SER A 176 -33.11 1.48 -29.99
CA SER A 176 -32.96 2.59 -30.92
C SER A 176 -31.93 3.64 -30.51
N THR A 177 -31.44 3.63 -29.26
CA THR A 177 -30.60 4.71 -28.70
C THR A 177 -29.28 4.87 -29.47
N PHE A 178 -28.64 3.76 -29.86
CA PHE A 178 -27.36 3.74 -30.60
C PHE A 178 -27.48 3.12 -32.00
N ALA A 179 -28.70 3.10 -32.55
CA ALA A 179 -28.95 2.51 -33.85
C ALA A 179 -28.07 3.14 -34.96
N ASN A 180 -27.58 2.32 -35.87
CA ASN A 180 -26.74 2.70 -37.02
C ASN A 180 -25.36 3.32 -36.70
N LEU A 181 -24.90 3.31 -35.45
CA LEU A 181 -23.56 3.82 -35.07
C LEU A 181 -22.44 2.80 -35.38
N THR A 182 -22.37 2.35 -36.63
CA THR A 182 -21.51 1.23 -37.05
C THR A 182 -20.02 1.51 -36.94
N ASN A 183 -19.59 2.79 -36.93
CA ASN A 183 -18.18 3.18 -36.78
C ASN A 183 -17.77 3.51 -35.34
N LEU A 184 -18.69 3.42 -34.38
CA LEU A 184 -18.40 3.75 -32.99
C LEU A 184 -17.34 2.79 -32.44
N LYS A 185 -16.27 3.35 -31.88
CA LYS A 185 -15.15 2.61 -31.28
C LYS A 185 -15.16 2.70 -29.76
N VAL A 186 -15.59 3.83 -29.21
CA VAL A 186 -15.62 4.05 -27.76
C VAL A 186 -16.99 4.59 -27.35
N LEU A 187 -17.61 3.88 -26.41
CA LEU A 187 -18.82 4.30 -25.73
C LEU A 187 -18.55 4.32 -24.22
N ASP A 188 -18.54 5.52 -23.62
CA ASP A 188 -18.34 5.68 -22.18
C ASP A 188 -19.60 6.22 -21.52
N ILE A 189 -20.31 5.37 -20.77
CA ILE A 189 -21.54 5.69 -20.03
C ILE A 189 -21.38 5.27 -18.56
N LYS A 190 -20.15 5.23 -18.04
CA LYS A 190 -19.90 4.93 -16.63
C LYS A 190 -20.50 5.99 -15.70
N HIS A 191 -20.69 5.64 -14.44
CA HIS A 191 -21.20 6.57 -13.41
C HIS A 191 -22.49 7.28 -13.85
N ASN A 192 -23.48 6.46 -14.21
CA ASN A 192 -24.85 6.86 -14.48
C ASN A 192 -25.78 6.03 -13.56
N PHE A 193 -27.08 6.04 -13.82
CA PHE A 193 -28.07 5.24 -13.09
C PHE A 193 -28.69 4.16 -13.95
N LEU A 194 -27.95 3.61 -14.92
CA LEU A 194 -28.47 2.63 -15.86
C LEU A 194 -28.94 1.38 -15.13
N SER A 195 -30.24 1.10 -15.16
CA SER A 195 -30.84 -0.12 -14.61
C SER A 195 -31.50 -1.00 -15.67
N GLU A 196 -31.90 -0.40 -16.79
CA GLU A 196 -32.58 -1.07 -17.89
C GLU A 196 -31.77 -0.91 -19.18
N ILE A 197 -31.28 -2.02 -19.73
CA ILE A 197 -30.56 -2.05 -21.01
C ILE A 197 -31.25 -3.09 -21.89
N ASP A 198 -31.83 -2.65 -23.00
CA ASP A 198 -32.42 -3.57 -23.96
C ASP A 198 -31.33 -4.51 -24.52
N ARG A 199 -31.65 -5.80 -24.68
CA ARG A 199 -30.71 -6.83 -25.16
C ARG A 199 -30.10 -6.51 -26.54
N ASN A 200 -30.77 -5.70 -27.35
CA ASN A 200 -30.35 -5.31 -28.69
C ASN A 200 -29.64 -3.95 -28.74
N SER A 201 -29.44 -3.27 -27.60
CA SER A 201 -28.90 -1.91 -27.54
C SER A 201 -27.52 -1.72 -28.21
N PHE A 202 -26.72 -2.78 -28.30
CA PHE A 202 -25.36 -2.74 -28.85
C PHE A 202 -25.20 -3.46 -30.20
N LYS A 203 -26.31 -3.96 -30.79
CA LYS A 203 -26.27 -4.85 -31.97
C LYS A 203 -25.58 -4.23 -33.20
N ASP A 204 -25.69 -2.92 -33.38
CA ASP A 204 -25.15 -2.20 -34.55
C ASP A 204 -23.71 -1.70 -34.32
N LEU A 205 -23.18 -1.79 -33.09
CA LEU A 205 -21.86 -1.29 -32.69
C LEU A 205 -20.75 -2.29 -33.07
N ILE A 206 -20.71 -2.70 -34.33
CA ILE A 206 -19.84 -3.76 -34.86
C ILE A 206 -18.35 -3.42 -34.81
N ASN A 207 -18.00 -2.14 -34.69
CA ASN A 207 -16.62 -1.66 -34.57
C ASN A 207 -16.23 -1.24 -33.15
N LEU A 208 -17.07 -1.52 -32.15
CA LEU A 208 -16.82 -1.11 -30.77
C LEU A 208 -15.56 -1.80 -30.23
N GLU A 209 -14.63 -1.01 -29.71
CA GLU A 209 -13.37 -1.47 -29.12
C GLU A 209 -13.38 -1.32 -27.59
N ARG A 210 -14.10 -0.32 -27.07
CA ARG A 210 -14.23 -0.05 -25.63
C ARG A 210 -15.67 0.29 -25.24
N LEU A 211 -16.17 -0.37 -24.20
CA LEU A 211 -17.45 -0.11 -23.58
C LEU A 211 -17.28 0.05 -22.06
N ALA A 212 -17.57 1.24 -21.56
CA ALA A 212 -17.49 1.56 -20.13
C ALA A 212 -18.90 1.70 -19.54
N LEU A 213 -19.27 0.76 -18.66
CA LEU A 213 -20.57 0.67 -17.98
C LEU A 213 -20.42 0.62 -16.45
N GLN A 214 -19.20 0.75 -15.93
CA GLN A 214 -18.94 0.65 -14.50
C GLN A 214 -19.62 1.76 -13.69
N GLY A 215 -19.96 1.48 -12.43
CA GLY A 215 -20.61 2.48 -11.57
C GLY A 215 -22.05 2.80 -11.99
N ASN A 216 -22.79 1.84 -12.52
CA ASN A 216 -24.21 1.95 -12.87
C ASN A 216 -25.06 1.07 -11.93
N SER A 217 -26.34 0.86 -12.27
CA SER A 217 -27.29 0.03 -11.51
C SER A 217 -27.74 -1.20 -12.30
N ILE A 218 -26.89 -1.73 -13.17
CA ILE A 218 -27.23 -2.85 -14.06
C ILE A 218 -27.39 -4.12 -13.24
N ARG A 219 -28.48 -4.85 -13.43
CA ARG A 219 -28.80 -6.07 -12.65
C ARG A 219 -28.62 -7.38 -13.40
N ILE A 220 -28.74 -7.37 -14.72
CA ILE A 220 -28.71 -8.59 -15.55
C ILE A 220 -27.92 -8.33 -16.83
N ILE A 221 -27.09 -9.30 -17.24
CA ILE A 221 -26.55 -9.39 -18.61
C ILE A 221 -27.37 -10.41 -19.37
N HIS A 222 -28.12 -9.97 -20.39
CA HIS A 222 -28.99 -10.81 -21.19
C HIS A 222 -28.23 -11.65 -22.23
N ASP A 223 -28.82 -12.78 -22.63
CA ASP A 223 -28.28 -13.62 -23.71
C ASP A 223 -28.04 -12.82 -24.99
N ASN A 224 -26.88 -13.05 -25.61
CA ASN A 224 -26.48 -12.46 -26.90
C ASN A 224 -26.40 -10.92 -26.92
N MET A 225 -26.38 -10.25 -25.77
CA MET A 225 -26.28 -8.78 -25.68
C MET A 225 -25.06 -8.21 -26.42
N PHE A 226 -23.96 -8.97 -26.46
CA PHE A 226 -22.71 -8.57 -27.11
C PHE A 226 -22.38 -9.34 -28.40
N LEU A 227 -23.35 -10.08 -28.95
CA LEU A 227 -23.10 -11.06 -30.04
C LEU A 227 -22.35 -10.48 -31.24
N ASN A 228 -22.61 -9.21 -31.58
CA ASN A 228 -22.01 -8.54 -32.75
C ASN A 228 -20.76 -7.70 -32.41
N ASN A 229 -20.32 -7.66 -31.15
CA ASN A 229 -19.24 -6.78 -30.70
C ASN A 229 -17.87 -7.48 -30.65
N ALA A 230 -17.56 -8.32 -31.64
CA ALA A 230 -16.35 -9.15 -31.69
C ALA A 230 -15.01 -8.36 -31.65
N LYS A 231 -15.04 -7.04 -31.90
CA LYS A 231 -13.86 -6.15 -31.80
C LYS A 231 -13.63 -5.57 -30.41
N LEU A 232 -14.54 -5.83 -29.46
CA LEU A 232 -14.44 -5.29 -28.10
C LEU A 232 -13.20 -5.85 -27.41
N LYS A 233 -12.33 -4.96 -26.94
CA LYS A 233 -11.09 -5.29 -26.21
C LYS A 233 -11.23 -4.98 -24.73
N ASP A 234 -11.90 -3.88 -24.43
CA ASP A 234 -12.09 -3.36 -23.08
C ASP A 234 -13.59 -3.28 -22.77
N ILE A 235 -14.01 -4.01 -21.74
CA ILE A 235 -15.37 -3.92 -21.18
C ILE A 235 -15.27 -3.77 -19.66
N TYR A 236 -15.96 -2.77 -19.12
CA TYR A 236 -15.98 -2.46 -17.70
C TYR A 236 -17.41 -2.59 -17.16
N LEU A 237 -17.62 -3.56 -16.28
CA LEU A 237 -18.91 -3.93 -15.69
C LEU A 237 -18.84 -3.96 -14.15
N ASP A 238 -17.71 -3.56 -13.57
CA ASP A 238 -17.48 -3.44 -12.14
C ASP A 238 -18.37 -2.35 -11.51
N TYR A 239 -18.58 -2.44 -10.19
CA TYR A 239 -19.41 -1.49 -9.43
C TYR A 239 -20.81 -1.33 -10.03
N ASN A 240 -21.48 -2.45 -10.30
CA ASN A 240 -22.88 -2.50 -10.72
C ASN A 240 -23.70 -3.28 -9.68
N LEU A 241 -24.95 -3.61 -10.01
CA LEU A 241 -25.84 -4.40 -9.17
C LEU A 241 -26.11 -5.78 -9.79
N LEU A 242 -25.15 -6.33 -10.55
CA LEU A 242 -25.35 -7.56 -11.31
C LEU A 242 -25.65 -8.71 -10.35
N GLU A 243 -26.85 -9.27 -10.47
CA GLU A 243 -27.28 -10.46 -9.73
C GLU A 243 -27.12 -11.71 -10.60
N ASN A 244 -27.36 -11.57 -11.92
CA ASN A 244 -27.37 -12.68 -12.87
C ASN A 244 -26.64 -12.33 -14.17
N ILE A 245 -25.95 -13.34 -14.72
CA ILE A 245 -25.44 -13.35 -16.09
C ILE A 245 -26.17 -14.49 -16.79
N SER A 246 -26.82 -14.24 -17.92
CA SER A 246 -27.45 -15.33 -18.68
C SER A 246 -26.39 -16.23 -19.33
N SER A 247 -26.74 -17.48 -19.65
CA SER A 247 -25.77 -18.50 -20.13
C SER A 247 -24.98 -18.07 -21.37
N ASP A 248 -25.62 -17.31 -22.27
CA ASP A 248 -25.02 -16.78 -23.49
C ASP A 248 -24.73 -15.27 -23.38
N GLY A 249 -24.74 -14.72 -22.17
CA GLY A 249 -24.61 -13.27 -21.94
C GLY A 249 -23.25 -12.69 -22.31
N LEU A 250 -22.19 -13.52 -22.37
CA LEU A 250 -20.82 -13.10 -22.72
C LEU A 250 -20.38 -13.55 -24.12
N LYS A 251 -21.30 -14.09 -24.95
CA LYS A 251 -21.02 -14.41 -26.36
C LYS A 251 -20.74 -13.12 -27.15
N GLY A 252 -19.78 -13.18 -28.08
CA GLY A 252 -19.32 -12.02 -28.87
C GLY A 252 -18.17 -11.23 -28.24
N LEU A 253 -17.71 -11.61 -27.04
CA LEU A 253 -16.58 -10.98 -26.35
C LEU A 253 -15.25 -11.74 -26.56
N GLU A 254 -15.04 -12.39 -27.71
CA GLU A 254 -13.90 -13.29 -27.91
C GLU A 254 -12.52 -12.57 -27.94
N SER A 255 -12.50 -11.26 -28.15
CA SER A 255 -11.30 -10.45 -28.27
C SER A 255 -10.76 -9.91 -26.93
N ILE A 256 -11.55 -9.97 -25.84
CA ILE A 256 -11.14 -9.37 -24.56
C ILE A 256 -10.02 -10.18 -23.89
N GLN A 257 -9.13 -9.47 -23.19
CA GLN A 257 -8.02 -10.07 -22.44
C GLN A 257 -8.20 -9.99 -20.93
N GLY A 258 -9.05 -9.07 -20.46
CA GLY A 258 -9.40 -8.89 -19.06
C GLY A 258 -10.90 -8.66 -18.91
N LEU A 259 -11.49 -9.20 -17.85
CA LEU A 259 -12.89 -9.00 -17.49
C LEU A 259 -12.98 -8.74 -15.99
N SER A 260 -13.45 -7.56 -15.59
CA SER A 260 -13.83 -7.29 -14.21
C SER A 260 -15.35 -7.24 -14.09
N LEU A 261 -15.85 -8.07 -13.19
CA LEU A 261 -17.22 -8.12 -12.70
C LEU A 261 -17.21 -7.84 -11.19
N SER A 262 -16.16 -7.20 -10.67
CA SER A 262 -15.99 -6.94 -9.25
C SER A 262 -17.03 -5.97 -8.70
N HIS A 263 -17.26 -5.98 -7.39
CA HIS A 263 -18.23 -5.11 -6.73
C HIS A 263 -19.63 -5.21 -7.36
N ASN A 264 -20.13 -6.43 -7.46
CA ASN A 264 -21.48 -6.75 -7.93
C ASN A 264 -22.19 -7.65 -6.89
N LEU A 265 -23.34 -8.22 -7.24
CA LEU A 265 -24.18 -9.03 -6.35
C LEU A 265 -24.32 -10.48 -6.84
N ILE A 266 -23.37 -10.97 -7.63
CA ILE A 266 -23.48 -12.27 -8.30
C ILE A 266 -23.40 -13.39 -7.26
N GLU A 267 -24.45 -14.19 -7.15
CA GLU A 267 -24.49 -15.35 -6.24
C GLU A 267 -24.04 -16.65 -6.92
N PHE A 268 -24.36 -16.80 -8.20
CA PHE A 268 -24.08 -17.99 -9.00
C PHE A 268 -23.62 -17.62 -10.41
N LEU A 269 -22.73 -18.42 -10.98
CA LEU A 269 -22.31 -18.33 -12.37
C LEU A 269 -22.94 -19.48 -13.17
N PRO A 270 -23.53 -19.21 -14.35
CA PRO A 270 -23.98 -20.29 -15.22
C PRO A 270 -22.83 -21.21 -15.64
N THR A 271 -23.14 -22.48 -15.83
CA THR A 271 -22.21 -23.48 -16.38
C THR A 271 -21.62 -22.97 -17.70
N ARG A 272 -20.29 -23.01 -17.83
CA ARG A 272 -19.56 -22.60 -19.05
C ARG A 272 -19.81 -21.16 -19.53
N VAL A 273 -20.23 -20.24 -18.65
CA VAL A 273 -20.50 -18.81 -19.00
C VAL A 273 -19.31 -18.11 -19.67
N PHE A 274 -18.07 -18.53 -19.39
CA PHE A 274 -16.85 -17.96 -19.99
C PHE A 274 -16.31 -18.72 -21.20
N SER A 275 -17.01 -19.76 -21.68
CA SER A 275 -16.47 -20.72 -22.67
C SER A 275 -16.06 -20.08 -24.02
N THR A 276 -16.62 -18.94 -24.39
CA THR A 276 -16.26 -18.21 -25.63
C THR A 276 -15.03 -17.31 -25.46
N LEU A 277 -14.60 -17.00 -24.23
CA LEU A 277 -13.55 -16.01 -23.95
C LEU A 277 -12.12 -16.58 -24.14
N GLN A 278 -11.81 -17.05 -25.33
CA GLN A 278 -10.58 -17.79 -25.64
C GLN A 278 -9.27 -16.98 -25.47
N ASN A 279 -9.36 -15.65 -25.46
CA ASN A 279 -8.21 -14.74 -25.27
C ASN A 279 -8.07 -14.21 -23.84
N ILE A 280 -8.96 -14.58 -22.92
CA ILE A 280 -8.96 -14.05 -21.57
C ILE A 280 -7.69 -14.48 -20.80
N THR A 281 -7.05 -13.52 -20.16
CA THR A 281 -5.85 -13.71 -19.36
C THR A 281 -6.09 -13.38 -17.88
N GLN A 282 -7.09 -12.54 -17.59
CA GLN A 282 -7.42 -12.10 -16.25
C GLN A 282 -8.94 -12.03 -16.07
N ILE A 283 -9.45 -12.60 -14.97
CA ILE A 283 -10.84 -12.46 -14.55
C ILE A 283 -10.85 -11.97 -13.10
N ASP A 284 -11.65 -10.95 -12.85
CA ASP A 284 -11.89 -10.41 -11.52
C ASP A 284 -13.37 -10.52 -11.15
N LEU A 285 -13.66 -11.38 -10.19
CA LEU A 285 -14.97 -11.65 -9.61
C LEU A 285 -14.98 -11.28 -8.12
N SER A 286 -14.03 -10.45 -7.67
CA SER A 286 -13.92 -10.05 -6.26
C SER A 286 -15.12 -9.22 -5.81
N HIS A 287 -15.37 -9.16 -4.50
CA HIS A 287 -16.47 -8.37 -3.93
C HIS A 287 -17.83 -8.71 -4.56
N ASN A 288 -18.15 -9.99 -4.63
CA ASN A 288 -19.43 -10.52 -5.09
C ASN A 288 -20.07 -11.38 -3.98
N LYS A 289 -21.10 -12.15 -4.33
CA LYS A 289 -21.82 -13.03 -3.40
C LYS A 289 -21.66 -14.51 -3.71
N LEU A 290 -20.59 -14.89 -4.44
CA LEU A 290 -20.41 -16.26 -4.93
C LEU A 290 -20.30 -17.25 -3.77
N ARG A 291 -21.18 -18.27 -3.76
CA ARG A 291 -21.18 -19.33 -2.73
C ARG A 291 -20.50 -20.61 -3.20
N GLU A 292 -20.55 -20.85 -4.51
CA GLU A 292 -19.98 -22.00 -5.18
C GLU A 292 -19.57 -21.64 -6.61
N ILE A 293 -18.72 -22.47 -7.22
CA ILE A 293 -18.31 -22.36 -8.61
C ILE A 293 -18.38 -23.75 -9.21
N ASP A 294 -19.12 -23.89 -10.31
CA ASP A 294 -19.24 -25.15 -11.05
C ASP A 294 -17.88 -25.56 -11.65
N ASP A 295 -17.59 -26.85 -11.64
CA ASP A 295 -16.30 -27.43 -12.06
C ASP A 295 -15.94 -27.15 -13.53
N SER A 296 -16.93 -26.82 -14.37
CA SER A 296 -16.71 -26.51 -15.79
C SER A 296 -16.59 -25.01 -16.09
N THR A 297 -16.82 -24.14 -15.11
CA THR A 297 -16.87 -22.67 -15.27
C THR A 297 -15.64 -22.11 -16.01
N PHE A 298 -14.44 -22.62 -15.68
CA PHE A 298 -13.17 -22.15 -16.25
C PHE A 298 -12.50 -23.19 -17.18
N TYR A 299 -13.24 -24.20 -17.63
CA TYR A 299 -12.67 -25.36 -18.33
C TYR A 299 -11.94 -25.01 -19.64
N ASP A 300 -12.52 -24.09 -20.41
CA ASP A 300 -12.02 -23.71 -21.73
C ASP A 300 -10.97 -22.57 -21.69
N LEU A 301 -10.71 -21.98 -20.51
CA LEU A 301 -9.89 -20.76 -20.37
C LEU A 301 -8.39 -21.04 -20.33
N ARG A 302 -7.83 -21.50 -21.46
CA ARG A 302 -6.44 -21.95 -21.54
C ARG A 302 -5.40 -20.84 -21.35
N LYS A 303 -5.74 -19.57 -21.56
CA LYS A 303 -4.80 -18.43 -21.41
C LYS A 303 -4.92 -17.71 -20.06
N LEU A 304 -5.84 -18.15 -19.19
CA LEU A 304 -6.06 -17.49 -17.90
C LEU A 304 -4.82 -17.62 -17.00
N THR A 305 -4.31 -16.47 -16.55
CA THR A 305 -3.12 -16.36 -15.69
C THR A 305 -3.43 -15.75 -14.33
N LYS A 306 -4.49 -14.93 -14.22
CA LYS A 306 -4.89 -14.26 -12.99
C LYS A 306 -6.39 -14.46 -12.74
N LEU A 307 -6.73 -14.91 -11.53
CA LEU A 307 -8.12 -15.03 -11.07
C LEU A 307 -8.26 -14.44 -9.68
N GLU A 308 -9.10 -13.42 -9.56
CA GLU A 308 -9.47 -12.77 -8.29
C GLU A 308 -10.88 -13.24 -7.89
N LEU A 309 -10.99 -13.83 -6.70
CA LEU A 309 -12.23 -14.34 -6.11
C LEU A 309 -12.36 -13.92 -4.64
N ASN A 310 -11.54 -12.97 -4.18
CA ASN A 310 -11.59 -12.49 -2.81
C ASN A 310 -12.90 -11.78 -2.49
N ASP A 311 -13.26 -11.74 -1.21
CA ASP A 311 -14.46 -11.06 -0.74
C ASP A 311 -15.74 -11.64 -1.38
N ASN A 312 -15.88 -12.96 -1.24
CA ASN A 312 -17.03 -13.76 -1.65
C ASN A 312 -17.43 -14.71 -0.48
N TYR A 313 -18.36 -15.63 -0.72
CA TYR A 313 -18.90 -16.53 0.30
C TYR A 313 -18.55 -18.01 0.02
N LEU A 314 -17.45 -18.27 -0.71
CA LEU A 314 -17.04 -19.62 -1.08
C LEU A 314 -16.70 -20.44 0.17
N ARG A 315 -17.31 -21.62 0.30
CA ARG A 315 -17.09 -22.53 1.43
C ARG A 315 -16.08 -23.63 1.16
N GLN A 316 -15.83 -23.91 -0.11
CA GLN A 316 -14.91 -24.96 -0.56
C GLN A 316 -14.11 -24.48 -1.75
N LEU A 317 -12.92 -25.07 -1.94
CA LEU A 317 -12.12 -24.86 -3.14
C LEU A 317 -12.78 -25.58 -4.33
N PRO A 318 -13.12 -24.88 -5.42
CA PRO A 318 -13.67 -25.48 -6.63
C PRO A 318 -12.68 -26.46 -7.32
N ASN A 319 -13.18 -27.57 -7.89
CA ASN A 319 -12.33 -28.39 -8.77
C ASN A 319 -12.11 -27.73 -10.13
N ALA A 320 -12.89 -26.71 -10.47
CA ALA A 320 -12.72 -25.86 -11.66
C ALA A 320 -11.28 -25.36 -11.84
N PHE A 321 -10.49 -25.27 -10.77
CA PHE A 321 -9.11 -24.82 -10.85
C PHE A 321 -8.16 -25.83 -11.49
N ILE A 322 -8.54 -27.12 -11.55
CA ILE A 322 -7.74 -28.19 -12.14
C ILE A 322 -7.56 -28.01 -13.65
N SER A 323 -8.54 -27.41 -14.34
CA SER A 323 -8.47 -27.18 -15.79
C SER A 323 -7.62 -25.97 -16.19
N MET A 324 -7.27 -25.10 -15.23
CA MET A 324 -6.56 -23.85 -15.48
C MET A 324 -5.04 -24.08 -15.57
N THR A 325 -4.56 -24.55 -16.71
CA THR A 325 -3.17 -25.01 -16.87
C THR A 325 -2.12 -23.88 -16.86
N ASN A 326 -2.52 -22.62 -17.01
CA ASN A 326 -1.61 -21.46 -17.08
C ASN A 326 -1.79 -20.46 -15.92
N ILE A 327 -2.60 -20.81 -14.91
CA ILE A 327 -2.87 -19.92 -13.78
C ILE A 327 -1.57 -19.65 -13.00
N GLN A 328 -1.27 -18.37 -12.74
CA GLN A 328 -0.08 -17.94 -11.99
C GLN A 328 -0.44 -17.25 -10.68
N TYR A 329 -1.60 -16.61 -10.62
CA TYR A 329 -2.09 -15.89 -9.46
C TYR A 329 -3.54 -16.26 -9.18
N LEU A 330 -3.80 -16.71 -7.95
CA LEU A 330 -5.13 -17.03 -7.47
C LEU A 330 -5.34 -16.38 -6.08
N ASN A 331 -6.35 -15.54 -5.98
CA ASN A 331 -6.72 -14.88 -4.75
C ASN A 331 -8.12 -15.31 -4.31
N LEU A 332 -8.18 -15.90 -3.12
CA LEU A 332 -9.36 -16.43 -2.46
C LEU A 332 -9.47 -15.86 -1.04
N ALA A 333 -8.84 -14.70 -0.78
CA ALA A 333 -8.91 -14.07 0.52
C ALA A 333 -10.35 -13.71 0.91
N ASN A 334 -10.62 -13.55 2.20
CA ASN A 334 -11.94 -13.08 2.69
C ASN A 334 -13.09 -13.94 2.15
N ASN A 335 -12.99 -15.25 2.30
CA ASN A 335 -14.05 -16.22 1.96
C ASN A 335 -14.39 -17.08 3.20
N HIS A 336 -15.12 -18.17 3.02
CA HIS A 336 -15.52 -19.08 4.10
C HIS A 336 -14.93 -20.48 3.95
N LEU A 337 -13.74 -20.58 3.36
CA LEU A 337 -13.07 -21.87 3.14
C LEU A 337 -12.67 -22.49 4.49
N THR A 338 -12.98 -23.77 4.69
CA THR A 338 -12.66 -24.49 5.94
C THR A 338 -11.51 -25.49 5.83
N ALA A 339 -11.18 -25.93 4.61
CA ALA A 339 -10.12 -26.92 4.39
C ALA A 339 -9.49 -26.83 2.99
N LEU A 340 -8.25 -27.32 2.88
CA LEU A 340 -7.53 -27.47 1.61
C LEU A 340 -7.68 -28.88 0.98
N GLN A 341 -8.71 -29.64 1.37
CA GLN A 341 -8.75 -31.10 1.27
C GLN A 341 -9.42 -31.69 0.01
N ASN A 342 -9.77 -30.93 -1.04
CA ASN A 342 -10.71 -31.40 -2.06
C ASN A 342 -10.25 -31.44 -3.53
N TRP A 343 -9.01 -31.07 -3.88
CA TRP A 343 -8.57 -31.19 -5.28
C TRP A 343 -8.26 -32.65 -5.65
N LYS A 344 -9.27 -33.44 -6.01
CA LYS A 344 -9.09 -34.81 -6.51
C LYS A 344 -8.37 -34.79 -7.86
N PHE A 345 -7.04 -34.89 -7.85
CA PHE A 345 -6.22 -34.93 -9.05
C PHE A 345 -6.29 -36.30 -9.73
N TYR A 346 -6.96 -36.39 -10.88
CA TYR A 346 -6.98 -37.57 -11.74
C TYR A 346 -6.15 -37.42 -13.03
N LEU A 347 -5.43 -36.31 -13.21
CA LEU A 347 -4.79 -36.00 -14.49
C LEU A 347 -3.28 -36.31 -14.49
N ARG A 348 -2.92 -37.45 -15.09
CA ARG A 348 -1.59 -37.63 -15.68
C ARG A 348 -1.43 -36.52 -16.73
N ASN A 349 -0.40 -35.67 -16.60
CA ASN A 349 -0.02 -34.56 -17.52
C ASN A 349 -0.37 -33.10 -17.11
N PHE A 350 -0.79 -32.83 -15.88
CA PHE A 350 -0.90 -31.45 -15.40
C PHE A 350 0.49 -30.83 -15.15
N LYS A 351 0.76 -29.63 -15.69
CA LYS A 351 1.97 -28.85 -15.38
C LYS A 351 1.61 -27.72 -14.40
N PRO A 352 2.12 -27.74 -13.15
CA PRO A 352 1.88 -26.68 -12.20
C PRO A 352 2.48 -25.37 -12.71
N THR A 353 1.73 -24.27 -12.57
CA THR A 353 2.12 -22.92 -13.00
C THR A 353 1.83 -21.86 -11.94
N LEU A 354 1.09 -22.21 -10.89
CA LEU A 354 0.65 -21.30 -9.85
C LEU A 354 1.85 -20.80 -9.03
N LYS A 355 2.06 -19.48 -9.02
CA LYS A 355 3.16 -18.82 -8.32
C LYS A 355 2.72 -18.15 -7.03
N GLN A 356 1.47 -17.68 -6.97
CA GLN A 356 0.92 -17.01 -5.80
C GLN A 356 -0.48 -17.54 -5.49
N LEU A 357 -0.66 -17.96 -4.24
CA LEU A 357 -1.94 -18.41 -3.72
C LEU A 357 -2.24 -17.63 -2.43
N ILE A 358 -3.30 -16.83 -2.46
CA ILE A 358 -3.74 -16.01 -1.34
C ILE A 358 -5.03 -16.62 -0.77
N LEU A 359 -4.96 -17.11 0.46
CA LEU A 359 -6.06 -17.75 1.21
C LEU A 359 -6.29 -17.03 2.55
N LYS A 360 -5.78 -15.81 2.67
CA LYS A 360 -5.88 -14.98 3.87
C LYS A 360 -7.33 -14.81 4.32
N ASN A 361 -7.56 -14.76 5.64
CA ASN A 361 -8.86 -14.42 6.21
C ASN A 361 -9.97 -15.37 5.71
N ASN A 362 -9.77 -16.65 5.98
CA ASN A 362 -10.75 -17.71 5.77
C ASN A 362 -10.98 -18.44 7.10
N SER A 363 -11.64 -19.59 7.09
CA SER A 363 -11.86 -20.43 8.28
C SER A 363 -11.11 -21.76 8.20
N ILE A 364 -9.94 -21.78 7.54
CA ILE A 364 -9.20 -23.02 7.30
C ILE A 364 -8.66 -23.56 8.62
N ASP A 365 -9.08 -24.75 9.03
CA ASP A 365 -8.57 -25.47 10.20
C ASP A 365 -7.75 -26.71 9.82
N THR A 366 -8.07 -27.31 8.66
CA THR A 366 -7.53 -28.59 8.21
C THR A 366 -6.67 -28.40 6.97
N VAL A 367 -5.38 -28.75 7.11
CA VAL A 367 -4.40 -28.76 6.02
C VAL A 367 -3.77 -30.15 5.90
N ASP A 368 -4.33 -30.99 5.03
CA ASP A 368 -3.94 -32.39 4.79
C ASP A 368 -2.99 -32.52 3.56
N ASN A 369 -2.15 -33.56 3.54
CA ASN A 369 -1.26 -33.90 2.43
C ASN A 369 -1.91 -34.66 1.27
N ARG A 370 -3.16 -35.11 1.41
CA ARG A 370 -3.73 -36.09 0.48
C ARG A 370 -3.91 -35.59 -0.97
N LEU A 371 -3.85 -34.28 -1.25
CA LEU A 371 -4.33 -33.73 -2.55
C LEU A 371 -3.68 -32.43 -3.08
N GLY A 372 -2.37 -32.16 -3.01
CA GLY A 372 -1.91 -30.90 -3.66
C GLY A 372 -0.46 -30.46 -3.69
N ALA A 373 0.47 -31.14 -3.02
CA ALA A 373 1.86 -30.66 -2.98
C ALA A 373 2.48 -30.52 -4.39
N TYR A 374 2.08 -31.36 -5.35
CA TYR A 374 2.54 -31.24 -6.74
C TYR A 374 1.97 -30.01 -7.47
N PHE A 375 0.67 -29.72 -7.33
CA PHE A 375 0.02 -28.54 -7.93
C PHE A 375 0.65 -27.23 -7.44
N LEU A 376 1.05 -27.20 -6.16
CA LEU A 376 1.63 -26.05 -5.50
C LEU A 376 3.17 -25.96 -5.62
N SER A 377 3.80 -26.83 -6.41
CA SER A 377 5.27 -26.94 -6.48
C SER A 377 5.97 -25.71 -7.09
N GLU A 378 5.24 -24.91 -7.88
CA GLU A 378 5.73 -23.66 -8.47
C GLU A 378 5.49 -22.43 -7.59
N LEU A 379 4.84 -22.59 -6.42
CA LEU A 379 4.54 -21.46 -5.55
C LEU A 379 5.81 -20.75 -5.10
N THR A 380 5.74 -19.43 -5.15
CA THR A 380 6.72 -18.49 -4.60
C THR A 380 6.17 -17.75 -3.39
N THR A 381 4.85 -17.56 -3.33
CA THR A 381 4.15 -16.93 -2.20
C THR A 381 2.92 -17.75 -1.85
N LEU A 382 2.76 -18.04 -0.55
CA LEU A 382 1.57 -18.66 0.01
C LEU A 382 1.13 -17.85 1.23
N ASP A 383 -0.07 -17.31 1.16
CA ASP A 383 -0.68 -16.59 2.28
C ASP A 383 -1.83 -17.38 2.89
N LEU A 384 -1.60 -17.91 4.09
CA LEU A 384 -2.58 -18.61 4.92
C LEU A 384 -2.87 -17.83 6.22
N SER A 385 -2.52 -16.54 6.27
CA SER A 385 -2.72 -15.72 7.46
C SER A 385 -4.20 -15.53 7.81
N TYR A 386 -4.50 -15.25 9.08
CA TYR A 386 -5.87 -15.04 9.55
C TYR A 386 -6.78 -16.26 9.24
N ASN A 387 -6.34 -17.45 9.62
CA ASN A 387 -7.13 -18.68 9.52
C ASN A 387 -7.22 -19.35 10.91
N GLN A 388 -7.70 -20.59 10.96
CA GLN A 388 -7.90 -21.33 12.20
C GLN A 388 -6.97 -22.54 12.29
N ILE A 389 -5.82 -22.49 11.62
CA ILE A 389 -4.93 -23.66 11.47
C ILE A 389 -4.23 -23.94 12.80
N GLU A 390 -4.38 -25.17 13.30
CA GLU A 390 -3.73 -25.64 14.53
C GLU A 390 -2.47 -26.46 14.25
N ARG A 391 -2.47 -27.22 13.16
CA ARG A 391 -1.37 -28.09 12.73
C ARG A 391 -1.40 -28.33 11.23
N PHE A 392 -0.23 -28.66 10.68
CA PHE A 392 -0.09 -29.13 9.32
C PHE A 392 0.20 -30.62 9.30
N ASP A 393 -0.23 -31.28 8.22
CA ASP A 393 0.41 -32.52 7.83
C ASP A 393 1.90 -32.30 7.52
N ILE A 394 2.75 -33.19 8.04
CA ILE A 394 4.22 -33.12 7.91
C ILE A 394 4.74 -33.10 6.47
N ARG A 395 3.95 -33.57 5.49
CA ARG A 395 4.33 -33.64 4.06
C ARG A 395 3.73 -32.51 3.22
N PHE A 396 2.92 -31.63 3.80
CA PHE A 396 2.18 -30.62 3.03
C PHE A 396 3.12 -29.72 2.20
N PHE A 397 4.21 -29.24 2.81
CA PHE A 397 5.17 -28.33 2.18
C PHE A 397 6.27 -29.04 1.37
N SER A 398 6.33 -30.38 1.33
CA SER A 398 7.49 -31.13 0.83
C SER A 398 7.90 -30.80 -0.61
N ASN A 399 6.95 -30.43 -1.48
CA ASN A 399 7.21 -30.14 -2.90
C ASN A 399 7.33 -28.64 -3.22
N MET A 400 7.08 -27.74 -2.26
CA MET A 400 7.08 -26.28 -2.47
C MET A 400 8.49 -25.68 -2.42
N THR A 401 9.44 -26.27 -3.15
CA THR A 401 10.88 -25.94 -3.07
C THR A 401 11.22 -24.52 -3.57
N LYS A 402 10.31 -23.90 -4.35
CA LYS A 402 10.41 -22.54 -4.88
C LYS A 402 9.81 -21.47 -3.97
N LEU A 403 9.17 -21.87 -2.86
CA LEU A 403 8.49 -20.95 -1.96
C LEU A 403 9.50 -19.99 -1.31
N LYS A 404 9.21 -18.70 -1.42
CA LYS A 404 10.04 -17.62 -0.87
C LYS A 404 9.39 -16.94 0.33
N ILE A 405 8.07 -16.77 0.27
CA ILE A 405 7.31 -16.06 1.30
C ILE A 405 6.17 -16.97 1.78
N LEU A 406 6.12 -17.18 3.08
CA LEU A 406 5.07 -17.97 3.73
C LEU A 406 4.45 -17.19 4.89
N HIS A 407 3.18 -16.83 4.74
CA HIS A 407 2.40 -16.22 5.80
C HIS A 407 1.55 -17.26 6.53
N LEU A 408 1.84 -17.44 7.81
CA LEU A 408 1.11 -18.29 8.75
C LEU A 408 0.67 -17.52 9.99
N ASN A 409 0.83 -16.19 9.99
CA ASN A 409 0.49 -15.36 11.13
C ASN A 409 -1.02 -15.32 11.38
N ASN A 410 -1.42 -15.04 12.63
CA ASN A 410 -2.83 -14.97 13.01
C ASN A 410 -3.55 -16.31 12.73
N ASN A 411 -2.98 -17.39 13.26
CA ASN A 411 -3.56 -18.74 13.24
C ASN A 411 -3.59 -19.29 14.68
N ARG A 412 -3.82 -20.60 14.85
CA ARG A 412 -3.87 -21.27 16.15
C ARG A 412 -2.74 -22.29 16.32
N LEU A 413 -1.61 -22.10 15.64
CA LEU A 413 -0.50 -23.05 15.67
C LEU A 413 0.07 -23.15 17.08
N GLN A 414 0.20 -24.38 17.59
CA GLN A 414 0.74 -24.65 18.93
C GLN A 414 2.14 -25.28 18.88
N HIS A 415 2.39 -26.10 17.86
CA HIS A 415 3.63 -26.85 17.70
C HIS A 415 4.20 -26.60 16.30
N VAL A 416 5.53 -26.46 16.23
CA VAL A 416 6.27 -26.33 14.97
C VAL A 416 7.34 -27.40 14.88
N PHE A 417 7.21 -28.27 13.88
CA PHE A 417 8.12 -29.39 13.64
C PHE A 417 9.09 -29.09 12.49
N LYS A 418 10.26 -29.71 12.52
CA LYS A 418 11.32 -29.47 11.51
C LYS A 418 10.90 -29.92 10.11
N GLU A 419 10.06 -30.95 10.03
CA GLU A 419 9.56 -31.54 8.80
C GLU A 419 8.79 -30.53 7.95
N TYR A 420 8.15 -29.54 8.57
CA TYR A 420 7.40 -28.49 7.87
C TYR A 420 8.27 -27.65 6.92
N PHE A 421 9.54 -27.42 7.27
CA PHE A 421 10.38 -26.44 6.56
C PHE A 421 11.65 -27.03 5.95
N ILE A 422 11.97 -28.30 6.22
CA ILE A 422 13.23 -28.93 5.78
C ILE A 422 13.44 -28.94 4.25
N HIS A 423 12.35 -28.89 3.48
CA HIS A 423 12.37 -28.87 2.02
C HIS A 423 12.31 -27.45 1.41
N LEU A 424 12.03 -26.41 2.22
CA LEU A 424 11.80 -25.04 1.76
C LEU A 424 13.11 -24.23 1.62
N GLN A 425 14.04 -24.72 0.80
CA GLN A 425 15.41 -24.17 0.70
C GLN A 425 15.47 -22.75 0.10
N SER A 426 14.40 -22.32 -0.58
CA SER A 426 14.25 -20.98 -1.15
C SER A 426 13.54 -20.01 -0.22
N LEU A 427 13.05 -20.45 0.94
CA LEU A 427 12.23 -19.62 1.82
C LEU A 427 13.07 -18.49 2.42
N GLU A 428 12.69 -17.27 2.07
CA GLU A 428 13.33 -16.02 2.49
C GLU A 428 12.63 -15.53 3.76
N ASP A 429 11.30 -15.45 3.75
CA ASP A 429 10.51 -14.84 4.80
C ASP A 429 9.44 -15.80 5.33
N LEU A 430 9.42 -15.96 6.65
CA LEU A 430 8.45 -16.79 7.37
C LEU A 430 7.78 -15.99 8.48
N TYR A 431 6.46 -15.86 8.38
CA TYR A 431 5.63 -15.15 9.35
C TYR A 431 4.82 -16.16 10.17
N LEU A 432 5.20 -16.35 11.44
CA LEU A 432 4.53 -17.20 12.43
C LEU A 432 3.97 -16.39 13.60
N ASN A 433 3.96 -15.07 13.50
CA ASN A 433 3.49 -14.20 14.57
C ASN A 433 2.00 -14.35 14.87
N ASP A 434 1.59 -13.97 16.08
CA ASP A 434 0.19 -14.03 16.51
C ASP A 434 -0.38 -15.45 16.36
N ASN A 435 0.29 -16.42 16.99
CA ASN A 435 -0.14 -17.81 17.09
C ASN A 435 -0.11 -18.23 18.56
N GLN A 436 -0.25 -19.53 18.84
CA GLN A 436 -0.22 -20.13 20.18
C GLN A 436 1.02 -21.00 20.38
N ILE A 437 2.12 -20.69 19.67
CA ILE A 437 3.28 -21.57 19.57
C ILE A 437 4.01 -21.58 20.92
N HIS A 438 4.03 -22.74 21.56
CA HIS A 438 4.75 -22.99 22.81
C HIS A 438 5.81 -24.09 22.68
N TYR A 439 5.83 -24.81 21.56
CA TYR A 439 6.85 -25.81 21.26
C TYR A 439 7.39 -25.67 19.84
N ILE A 440 8.72 -25.60 19.72
CA ILE A 440 9.45 -25.61 18.46
C ILE A 440 10.52 -26.68 18.56
N GLN A 441 10.49 -27.66 17.65
CA GLN A 441 11.48 -28.74 17.63
C GLN A 441 12.87 -28.21 17.29
N ASP A 442 13.91 -28.83 17.83
CA ASP A 442 15.30 -28.51 17.45
C ASP A 442 15.54 -28.70 15.95
N TYR A 443 16.45 -27.88 15.39
CA TYR A 443 16.78 -27.83 13.96
C TYR A 443 15.64 -27.40 13.03
N THR A 444 14.49 -26.96 13.56
CA THR A 444 13.32 -26.53 12.77
C THR A 444 13.70 -25.48 11.72
N PHE A 445 14.52 -24.50 12.12
CA PHE A 445 14.91 -23.41 11.23
C PHE A 445 16.28 -23.60 10.59
N SER A 446 16.83 -24.83 10.56
CA SER A 446 18.21 -25.10 10.14
C SER A 446 18.52 -24.70 8.68
N LYS A 447 17.56 -24.86 7.77
CA LYS A 447 17.70 -24.54 6.33
C LYS A 447 16.94 -23.29 5.88
N ALA A 448 15.95 -22.88 6.64
CA ALA A 448 15.02 -21.79 6.34
C ALA A 448 14.46 -21.20 7.64
N PRO A 449 14.01 -19.94 7.66
CA PRO A 449 14.07 -18.97 6.57
C PRO A 449 15.48 -18.35 6.41
N ARG A 450 15.72 -17.73 5.26
CA ARG A 450 17.03 -17.18 4.88
C ARG A 450 17.18 -15.68 5.14
N HIS A 451 16.09 -14.95 5.30
CA HIS A 451 16.11 -13.50 5.48
C HIS A 451 15.39 -13.09 6.78
N TYR A 452 14.10 -13.40 6.93
CA TYR A 452 13.26 -12.94 8.04
C TYR A 452 12.49 -14.08 8.71
N LEU A 453 12.53 -14.12 10.05
CA LEU A 453 11.68 -14.99 10.87
C LEU A 453 10.92 -14.15 11.89
N ASN A 454 9.59 -14.15 11.80
CA ASN A 454 8.72 -13.50 12.77
C ASN A 454 7.99 -14.52 13.62
N LEU A 455 8.32 -14.56 14.91
CA LEU A 455 7.67 -15.39 15.92
C LEU A 455 6.93 -14.54 16.96
N ASN A 456 6.80 -13.23 16.74
CA ASN A 456 6.27 -12.32 17.76
C ASN A 456 4.88 -12.75 18.27
N ASN A 457 4.53 -12.37 19.49
CA ASN A 457 3.22 -12.68 20.09
C ASN A 457 2.92 -14.19 20.04
N ASN A 458 3.80 -14.99 20.65
CA ASN A 458 3.67 -16.44 20.83
C ASN A 458 4.04 -16.81 22.28
N GLN A 459 4.07 -18.10 22.63
CA GLN A 459 4.30 -18.59 23.99
C GLN A 459 5.56 -19.47 24.09
N VAL A 460 6.61 -19.12 23.36
CA VAL A 460 7.81 -19.98 23.19
C VAL A 460 8.51 -20.31 24.51
N GLY A 461 8.54 -19.38 25.48
CA GLY A 461 9.02 -19.62 26.84
C GLY A 461 10.54 -19.78 26.98
N VAL A 462 11.17 -20.74 26.30
CA VAL A 462 12.61 -21.03 26.40
C VAL A 462 13.22 -21.23 25.02
N ILE A 463 14.40 -20.66 24.78
CA ILE A 463 15.16 -20.88 23.55
C ILE A 463 16.20 -21.98 23.78
N HIS A 464 15.94 -23.15 23.18
CA HIS A 464 16.82 -24.31 23.21
C HIS A 464 18.09 -24.10 22.38
N GLY A 465 19.17 -24.81 22.71
CA GLY A 465 20.49 -24.61 22.09
C GLY A 465 20.55 -24.99 20.61
N LEU A 466 19.71 -25.93 20.17
CA LEU A 466 19.73 -26.48 18.81
C LEU A 466 18.58 -25.97 17.93
N LEU A 467 17.71 -25.12 18.47
CA LEU A 467 16.52 -24.59 17.78
C LEU A 467 16.88 -23.92 16.44
N PHE A 468 17.93 -23.08 16.43
CA PHE A 468 18.42 -22.39 15.24
C PHE A 468 19.71 -23.01 14.65
N ALA A 469 20.12 -24.19 15.12
CA ALA A 469 21.36 -24.82 14.67
C ALA A 469 21.33 -25.09 13.16
N GLY A 470 22.42 -24.73 12.46
CA GLY A 470 22.56 -24.84 11.01
C GLY A 470 22.19 -23.58 10.22
N ASN A 471 21.34 -22.69 10.76
CA ASN A 471 20.92 -21.49 10.02
C ASN A 471 22.01 -20.41 10.04
N THR A 472 22.71 -20.28 8.92
CA THR A 472 23.76 -19.27 8.75
C THR A 472 23.30 -18.06 7.95
N LYS A 473 22.09 -18.06 7.41
CA LYS A 473 21.62 -17.03 6.46
C LYS A 473 20.69 -16.00 7.11
N LEU A 474 19.88 -16.41 8.08
CA LEU A 474 18.89 -15.57 8.75
C LEU A 474 19.49 -14.23 9.20
N SER A 475 18.85 -13.14 8.75
CA SER A 475 19.32 -11.78 8.99
C SER A 475 18.53 -11.07 10.09
N THR A 476 17.25 -11.42 10.23
CA THR A 476 16.33 -10.77 11.16
C THR A 476 15.50 -11.81 11.90
N LEU A 477 15.52 -11.73 13.22
CA LEU A 477 14.78 -12.61 14.12
C LEU A 477 13.94 -11.77 15.08
N ASN A 478 12.62 -11.94 15.01
CA ASN A 478 11.68 -11.25 15.87
C ASN A 478 11.00 -12.22 16.84
N LEU A 479 11.39 -12.14 18.12
CA LEU A 479 10.85 -12.90 19.25
C LEU A 479 10.21 -11.95 20.29
N LYS A 480 9.72 -10.79 19.83
CA LYS A 480 9.00 -9.84 20.69
C LYS A 480 7.78 -10.51 21.30
N ASN A 481 7.54 -10.32 22.60
CA ASN A 481 6.35 -10.83 23.28
C ASN A 481 6.16 -12.34 23.12
N CYS A 482 7.26 -13.09 23.27
CA CYS A 482 7.27 -14.56 23.24
C CYS A 482 7.41 -15.20 24.63
N TYR A 483 7.27 -14.39 25.70
CA TYR A 483 7.46 -14.80 27.10
C TYR A 483 8.77 -15.55 27.36
N ILE A 484 9.85 -15.17 26.67
CA ILE A 484 11.14 -15.85 26.82
C ILE A 484 11.70 -15.60 28.22
N GLY A 485 11.81 -16.64 29.05
CA GLY A 485 12.42 -16.60 30.38
C GLY A 485 13.89 -17.04 30.42
N GLY A 486 14.32 -17.83 29.43
CA GLY A 486 15.68 -18.37 29.38
C GLY A 486 16.19 -18.64 27.96
N ILE A 487 17.49 -18.43 27.77
CA ILE A 487 18.19 -18.67 26.50
C ILE A 487 19.41 -19.56 26.75
N ASN A 488 19.51 -20.65 26.00
CA ASN A 488 20.70 -21.51 26.02
C ASN A 488 21.92 -20.81 25.40
N SER A 489 23.13 -21.03 25.93
CA SER A 489 24.37 -20.39 25.45
C SER A 489 24.70 -20.66 23.98
N TYR A 490 24.16 -21.75 23.42
CA TYR A 490 24.39 -22.15 22.03
C TYR A 490 23.32 -21.64 21.05
N ALA A 491 22.20 -21.09 21.55
CA ALA A 491 20.99 -20.80 20.77
C ALA A 491 21.24 -19.98 19.50
N PHE A 492 22.13 -18.98 19.57
CA PHE A 492 22.40 -18.06 18.45
C PHE A 492 23.76 -18.27 17.77
N LYS A 493 24.53 -19.31 18.14
CA LYS A 493 25.92 -19.48 17.69
C LYS A 493 26.05 -19.65 16.17
N THR A 494 25.05 -20.23 15.52
CA THR A 494 25.03 -20.49 14.08
C THR A 494 24.51 -19.32 13.25
N LEU A 495 23.77 -18.39 13.87
CA LEU A 495 23.14 -17.22 13.23
C LEU A 495 24.17 -16.14 12.87
N THR A 496 25.18 -16.48 12.07
CA THR A 496 26.34 -15.63 11.77
C THR A 496 26.02 -14.41 10.88
N ASN A 497 24.89 -14.45 10.15
CA ASN A 497 24.39 -13.32 9.38
C ASN A 497 23.35 -12.44 10.11
N LEU A 498 23.02 -12.76 11.36
CA LEU A 498 22.02 -12.01 12.13
C LEU A 498 22.45 -10.55 12.30
N ARG A 499 21.57 -9.63 11.91
CA ARG A 499 21.72 -8.17 12.02
C ARG A 499 20.74 -7.57 13.01
N TYR A 500 19.56 -8.16 13.12
CA TYR A 500 18.46 -7.62 13.89
C TYR A 500 17.85 -8.68 14.80
N LEU A 501 17.82 -8.41 16.11
CA LEU A 501 17.26 -9.32 17.11
C LEU A 501 16.34 -8.57 18.06
N ARG A 502 15.06 -8.96 18.08
CA ARG A 502 14.07 -8.50 19.07
C ARG A 502 13.77 -9.59 20.07
N LEU A 503 14.04 -9.30 21.35
CA LEU A 503 13.75 -10.16 22.51
C LEU A 503 12.97 -9.37 23.59
N ASN A 504 12.31 -8.29 23.18
CA ASN A 504 11.62 -7.37 24.08
C ASN A 504 10.21 -7.85 24.46
N TYR A 505 9.66 -7.32 25.57
CA TYR A 505 8.41 -7.78 26.17
C TYR A 505 8.46 -9.27 26.56
N GLY A 506 9.54 -9.69 27.22
CA GLY A 506 9.76 -11.08 27.66
C GLY A 506 9.83 -11.21 29.19
N ASP A 507 10.35 -12.34 29.66
CA ASP A 507 10.59 -12.61 31.08
C ASP A 507 12.08 -12.89 31.37
N LEU A 508 12.98 -12.37 30.52
CA LEU A 508 14.41 -12.63 30.64
C LEU A 508 14.94 -12.01 31.92
N SER A 509 15.42 -12.85 32.84
CA SER A 509 16.00 -12.40 34.12
C SER A 509 17.52 -12.23 34.10
N ALA A 510 18.19 -12.93 33.18
CA ALA A 510 19.63 -12.85 32.97
C ALA A 510 20.01 -13.26 31.53
N LEU A 511 21.17 -12.81 31.08
CA LEU A 511 21.83 -13.25 29.85
C LEU A 511 23.09 -14.03 30.21
N LYS A 512 23.40 -15.07 29.44
CA LYS A 512 24.64 -15.84 29.59
C LYS A 512 25.79 -15.13 28.89
N ASP A 513 26.99 -15.28 29.44
CA ASP A 513 28.20 -14.76 28.83
C ASP A 513 28.42 -15.38 27.43
N ASP A 514 29.02 -14.59 26.53
CA ASP A 514 29.36 -14.97 25.16
C ASP A 514 28.17 -15.37 24.27
N LEU A 515 26.93 -15.10 24.68
CA LEU A 515 25.71 -15.47 23.94
C LEU A 515 25.75 -14.96 22.50
N PHE A 516 26.24 -13.72 22.29
CA PHE A 516 26.29 -13.06 20.99
C PHE A 516 27.66 -13.14 20.29
N SER A 517 28.61 -13.89 20.84
CA SER A 517 30.03 -13.87 20.40
C SER A 517 30.28 -14.34 18.95
N LYS A 518 29.30 -14.99 18.31
CA LYS A 518 29.35 -15.41 16.90
C LYS A 518 28.51 -14.54 15.97
N ASN A 519 27.69 -13.65 16.50
CA ASN A 519 26.79 -12.79 15.72
C ASN A 519 27.49 -11.48 15.33
N SER A 520 28.61 -11.61 14.61
CA SER A 520 29.49 -10.48 14.26
C SER A 520 28.83 -9.40 13.40
N LYS A 521 27.65 -9.65 12.82
CA LYS A 521 26.88 -8.69 12.02
C LYS A 521 25.71 -8.06 12.79
N LEU A 522 25.51 -8.42 14.06
CA LEU A 522 24.40 -7.92 14.87
C LEU A 522 24.56 -6.43 15.12
N LYS A 523 23.59 -5.65 14.66
CA LYS A 523 23.56 -4.19 14.69
C LYS A 523 22.49 -3.65 15.64
N TRP A 524 21.33 -4.29 15.67
CA TRP A 524 20.22 -3.88 16.53
C TRP A 524 19.81 -5.01 17.48
N LEU A 525 19.80 -4.69 18.78
CA LEU A 525 19.41 -5.61 19.83
C LEU A 525 18.39 -4.95 20.77
N TYR A 526 17.20 -5.55 20.85
CA TYR A 526 16.12 -5.09 21.72
C TYR A 526 15.91 -6.07 22.87
N LEU A 527 16.25 -5.64 24.07
CA LEU A 527 16.12 -6.36 25.33
C LEU A 527 15.24 -5.60 26.33
N ASN A 528 14.60 -4.52 25.89
CA ASN A 528 13.72 -3.71 26.71
C ASN A 528 12.45 -4.47 27.13
N GLN A 529 11.79 -4.02 28.20
CA GLN A 529 10.59 -4.68 28.73
C GLN A 529 10.86 -6.16 29.08
N ASN A 530 11.88 -6.41 29.90
CA ASN A 530 12.25 -7.72 30.43
C ASN A 530 12.49 -7.62 31.95
N ARG A 531 13.07 -8.64 32.57
CA ARG A 531 13.38 -8.67 34.01
C ARG A 531 14.88 -8.76 34.30
N LEU A 532 15.73 -8.22 33.42
CA LEU A 532 17.19 -8.31 33.55
C LEU A 532 17.64 -7.62 34.83
N LYS A 533 18.36 -8.35 35.70
CA LYS A 533 18.83 -7.83 37.01
C LYS A 533 20.23 -7.23 36.97
N LYS A 534 21.10 -7.79 36.12
CA LYS A 534 22.52 -7.42 36.02
C LYS A 534 23.05 -7.60 34.61
N ILE A 535 24.06 -6.81 34.27
CA ILE A 535 24.87 -6.97 33.06
C ILE A 535 26.31 -7.28 33.50
N THR A 536 26.87 -8.40 33.03
CA THR A 536 28.22 -8.88 33.35
C THR A 536 29.23 -8.44 32.28
N ARG A 537 30.52 -8.57 32.56
CA ARG A 537 31.57 -8.27 31.57
C ARG A 537 31.45 -9.14 30.30
N GLY A 538 30.97 -10.37 30.44
CA GLY A 538 30.83 -11.33 29.33
C GLY A 538 29.53 -11.21 28.53
N THR A 539 28.53 -10.46 29.01
CA THR A 539 27.18 -10.40 28.39
C THR A 539 27.22 -10.01 26.91
N PHE A 540 28.02 -9.00 26.55
CA PHE A 540 28.13 -8.47 25.18
C PHE A 540 29.50 -8.74 24.54
N PHE A 541 30.23 -9.73 25.05
CA PHE A 541 31.56 -10.07 24.53
C PHE A 541 31.53 -10.32 23.02
N LYS A 542 32.43 -9.66 22.29
CA LYS A 542 32.56 -9.71 20.83
C LYS A 542 31.37 -9.20 20.00
N ALA A 543 30.36 -8.55 20.58
CA ALA A 543 29.25 -7.93 19.85
C ALA A 543 29.65 -6.58 19.18
N ARG A 544 30.76 -6.58 18.44
CA ARG A 544 31.47 -5.35 17.98
C ARG A 544 30.74 -4.52 16.93
N SER A 545 29.73 -5.10 16.28
CA SER A 545 28.94 -4.43 15.24
C SER A 545 27.67 -3.77 15.76
N LEU A 546 27.40 -3.88 17.05
CA LEU A 546 26.18 -3.34 17.64
C LEU A 546 26.19 -1.80 17.52
N GLU A 547 25.12 -1.26 16.97
CA GLU A 547 24.87 0.17 16.73
C GLU A 547 23.76 0.67 17.67
N VAL A 548 22.77 -0.18 17.96
CA VAL A 548 21.63 0.18 18.83
C VAL A 548 21.38 -0.91 19.86
N LEU A 549 21.30 -0.50 21.14
CA LEU A 549 21.01 -1.36 22.27
C LEU A 549 19.91 -0.78 23.15
N HIS A 550 18.78 -1.48 23.19
CA HIS A 550 17.64 -1.16 24.05
C HIS A 550 17.62 -2.06 25.29
N LEU A 551 17.79 -1.48 26.48
CA LEU A 551 17.76 -2.14 27.79
C LEU A 551 16.76 -1.46 28.74
N GLU A 552 15.97 -0.51 28.25
CA GLU A 552 15.00 0.23 29.07
C GLU A 552 13.88 -0.65 29.60
N ASN A 553 13.22 -0.23 30.69
CA ASN A 553 12.15 -0.99 31.34
C ASN A 553 12.60 -2.41 31.71
N ASN A 554 13.69 -2.50 32.47
CA ASN A 554 14.15 -3.73 33.10
C ASN A 554 14.26 -3.49 34.62
N ILE A 555 14.88 -4.41 35.35
CA ILE A 555 15.18 -4.26 36.78
C ILE A 555 16.69 -4.23 37.02
N ILE A 556 17.46 -3.69 36.07
CA ILE A 556 18.93 -3.71 36.12
C ILE A 556 19.38 -2.86 37.29
N SER A 557 20.06 -3.49 38.25
CA SER A 557 20.59 -2.81 39.43
C SER A 557 22.11 -2.67 39.41
N SER A 558 22.81 -3.45 38.56
CA SER A 558 24.27 -3.41 38.44
C SER A 558 24.77 -3.70 37.03
N ILE A 559 25.78 -2.96 36.59
CA ILE A 559 26.53 -3.21 35.36
C ILE A 559 28.01 -3.32 35.73
N GLU A 560 28.62 -4.48 35.47
CA GLU A 560 30.03 -4.70 35.73
C GLU A 560 30.93 -3.76 34.89
N ASN A 561 32.13 -3.50 35.40
CA ASN A 561 33.10 -2.68 34.68
C ASN A 561 33.48 -3.32 33.35
N SER A 562 33.59 -2.49 32.32
CA SER A 562 33.95 -2.90 30.96
C SER A 562 32.95 -3.88 30.31
N SER A 563 31.70 -3.96 30.80
CA SER A 563 30.61 -4.73 30.16
C SER A 563 30.30 -4.31 28.72
N PHE A 564 30.56 -3.06 28.37
CA PHE A 564 30.35 -2.52 27.03
C PHE A 564 31.65 -2.34 26.22
N PHE A 565 32.78 -2.86 26.71
CA PHE A 565 34.11 -2.57 26.15
C PHE A 565 34.26 -2.90 24.66
N ASP A 566 33.65 -3.99 24.20
CA ASP A 566 33.69 -4.41 22.80
C ASP A 566 32.72 -3.63 21.90
N LEU A 567 31.76 -2.87 22.44
CA LEU A 567 30.68 -2.20 21.71
C LEU A 567 31.12 -0.88 21.04
N LYS A 568 32.23 -0.94 20.31
CA LYS A 568 32.91 0.24 19.74
C LYS A 568 32.07 1.00 18.70
N ARG A 569 31.06 0.37 18.11
CA ARG A 569 30.17 0.98 17.10
C ARG A 569 28.83 1.43 17.67
N LEU A 570 28.60 1.26 18.97
CA LEU A 570 27.31 1.58 19.57
C LEU A 570 27.09 3.08 19.50
N GLN A 571 25.95 3.47 18.93
CA GLN A 571 25.50 4.85 18.77
C GLN A 571 24.41 5.18 19.77
N ILE A 572 23.47 4.26 19.99
CA ILE A 572 22.31 4.47 20.86
C ILE A 572 22.32 3.43 21.99
N LEU A 573 22.29 3.91 23.23
CA LEU A 573 22.13 3.11 24.43
C LEU A 573 20.97 3.63 25.28
N LYS A 574 19.92 2.80 25.40
CA LYS A 574 18.75 3.09 26.24
C LYS A 574 18.80 2.24 27.52
N LEU A 575 18.88 2.90 28.67
CA LEU A 575 18.96 2.33 30.02
C LEU A 575 17.88 2.90 30.95
N ASN A 576 16.95 3.70 30.43
CA ASN A 576 15.92 4.33 31.24
C ASN A 576 14.96 3.35 31.89
N ASN A 577 14.29 3.78 32.97
CA ASN A 577 13.35 2.95 33.74
C ASN A 577 14.02 1.65 34.24
N ASN A 578 15.10 1.79 35.02
CA ASN A 578 15.85 0.69 35.64
C ASN A 578 16.12 0.99 37.14
N ASN A 579 16.93 0.17 37.80
CA ASN A 579 17.29 0.30 39.22
C ASN A 579 18.76 0.70 39.42
N LEU A 580 19.36 1.39 38.45
CA LEU A 580 20.79 1.72 38.48
C LEU A 580 21.08 2.78 39.55
N TYR A 581 22.14 2.57 40.31
CA TYR A 581 22.53 3.42 41.43
C TYR A 581 23.97 3.93 41.25
N ALA A 582 24.13 5.26 41.32
CA ALA A 582 25.42 5.95 41.35
C ALA A 582 25.39 7.04 42.46
N PRO A 583 26.32 6.99 43.43
CA PRO A 583 26.51 8.04 44.43
C PRO A 583 27.25 9.26 43.85
N ILE A 584 27.23 10.37 44.58
CA ILE A 584 27.88 11.64 44.19
C ILE A 584 29.41 11.53 44.16
N ASP A 585 29.97 10.72 45.06
CA ASP A 585 31.40 10.40 45.11
C ASP A 585 31.56 8.88 45.23
N GLU A 586 32.48 8.32 44.44
CA GLU A 586 32.87 6.91 44.54
C GLU A 586 33.48 6.59 45.92
N ASN A 587 33.94 7.61 46.66
CA ASN A 587 34.56 7.52 47.98
C ASN A 587 33.70 8.00 49.17
N LEU A 588 32.50 8.55 48.94
CA LEU A 588 31.63 8.99 50.04
C LEU A 588 31.00 7.77 50.74
N SER A 589 31.64 7.35 51.84
CA SER A 589 30.98 6.65 52.93
C SER A 589 29.78 7.46 53.40
N SER A 590 28.58 6.87 53.42
CA SER A 590 27.36 7.53 53.87
C SER A 590 27.53 8.18 55.24
N ASP A 591 27.09 9.43 55.38
CA ASP A 591 26.92 10.13 56.67
C ASP A 591 25.78 9.55 57.53
N GLN A 592 25.48 8.25 57.41
CA GLN A 592 24.59 7.53 58.32
C GLN A 592 25.39 6.46 59.09
N PRO A 593 25.42 6.52 60.44
CA PRO A 593 26.06 5.50 61.24
C PRO A 593 25.23 4.21 61.18
N GLY A 594 25.74 3.17 60.50
CA GLY A 594 25.23 1.79 60.60
C GLY A 594 24.98 1.03 59.29
N THR A 595 25.03 1.66 58.12
CA THR A 595 24.88 0.96 56.83
C THR A 595 26.02 1.33 55.90
N LYS A 596 26.88 0.37 55.51
CA LYS A 596 27.78 0.60 54.36
C LYS A 596 26.91 1.03 53.16
N PRO A 597 27.17 2.18 52.51
CA PRO A 597 26.48 2.49 51.27
C PRO A 597 26.74 1.34 50.28
N PRO A 598 25.73 0.87 49.54
CA PRO A 598 25.94 -0.16 48.54
C PRO A 598 27.01 0.35 47.55
N SER A 599 28.02 -0.49 47.26
CA SER A 599 29.11 -0.14 46.34
C SER A 599 28.54 0.46 45.04
N PRO A 600 29.14 1.53 44.48
CA PRO A 600 28.67 2.13 43.23
C PRO A 600 28.51 1.05 42.16
N LYS A 601 27.30 0.91 41.62
CA LYS A 601 26.94 -0.16 40.69
C LYS A 601 27.04 0.26 39.22
N ILE A 602 27.43 1.51 38.99
CA ILE A 602 27.97 2.11 37.76
C ILE A 602 29.20 2.92 38.14
N THR A 603 30.28 2.82 37.36
CA THR A 603 31.50 3.63 37.51
C THR A 603 31.93 4.19 36.15
N ALA A 604 32.96 5.02 36.11
CA ALA A 604 33.56 5.48 34.85
C ALA A 604 33.99 4.33 33.91
N LYS A 605 34.30 3.14 34.46
CA LYS A 605 34.67 1.96 33.69
C LYS A 605 33.47 1.23 33.09
N THR A 606 32.24 1.52 33.53
CA THR A 606 31.03 0.91 32.99
C THR A 606 30.85 1.25 31.50
N PHE A 607 31.02 2.52 31.13
CA PHE A 607 30.86 3.02 29.76
C PHE A 607 32.15 2.97 28.93
N GLU A 608 33.19 2.28 29.42
CA GLU A 608 34.44 2.12 28.69
C GLU A 608 34.21 1.39 27.36
N GLY A 609 34.87 1.85 26.29
CA GLY A 609 34.78 1.27 24.95
C GLY A 609 33.70 1.86 24.04
N LEU A 610 32.76 2.65 24.58
CA LEU A 610 31.67 3.29 23.86
C LEU A 610 32.10 4.56 23.08
N SER A 611 33.14 4.45 22.25
CA SER A 611 33.77 5.59 21.57
C SER A 611 32.89 6.27 20.50
N ASN A 612 31.84 5.60 20.02
CA ASN A 612 30.92 6.13 19.02
C ASN A 612 29.52 6.43 19.56
N LEU A 613 29.33 6.40 20.88
CA LEU A 613 28.03 6.65 21.47
C LEU A 613 27.61 8.10 21.20
N GLU A 614 26.45 8.26 20.59
CA GLU A 614 25.84 9.53 20.23
C GLU A 614 24.69 9.87 21.20
N GLU A 615 23.98 8.84 21.67
CA GLU A 615 22.81 8.97 22.54
C GLU A 615 22.90 8.04 23.75
N LEU A 616 22.78 8.63 24.95
CA LEU A 616 22.66 7.91 26.21
C LEU A 616 21.40 8.35 26.96
N ASP A 617 20.49 7.42 27.16
CA ASP A 617 19.29 7.64 27.97
C ASP A 617 19.36 6.79 29.23
N ILE A 618 19.53 7.44 30.39
CA ILE A 618 19.60 6.77 31.70
C ILE A 618 18.61 7.41 32.69
N SER A 619 17.56 8.02 32.14
CA SER A 619 16.45 8.62 32.91
C SER A 619 15.71 7.59 33.76
N ASN A 620 15.00 8.07 34.79
CA ASN A 620 14.20 7.27 35.72
C ASN A 620 14.96 6.05 36.29
N ASN A 621 16.07 6.34 36.96
CA ASN A 621 16.88 5.39 37.70
C ASN A 621 17.04 5.87 39.16
N LYS A 622 18.02 5.35 39.89
CA LYS A 622 18.34 5.72 41.28
C LYS A 622 19.68 6.47 41.37
N LEU A 623 20.00 7.26 40.34
CA LEU A 623 21.23 8.04 40.30
C LEU A 623 21.10 9.24 41.24
N SER A 624 21.90 9.27 42.30
CA SER A 624 22.02 10.44 43.19
C SER A 624 23.13 11.40 42.76
N GLY A 625 24.06 10.92 41.94
CA GLY A 625 25.03 11.74 41.23
C GLY A 625 25.35 11.15 39.86
N PHE A 626 25.87 11.99 38.97
CA PHE A 626 26.37 11.59 37.66
C PHE A 626 27.64 12.39 37.36
N HIS A 627 28.80 11.78 37.62
CA HIS A 627 30.09 12.46 37.56
C HIS A 627 30.61 12.59 36.11
N GLU A 628 31.31 13.68 35.80
CA GLU A 628 31.83 13.94 34.44
C GLU A 628 32.71 12.79 33.91
N SER A 629 33.43 12.12 34.82
CA SER A 629 34.29 10.97 34.50
C SER A 629 33.55 9.84 33.79
N TYR A 630 32.23 9.72 33.97
CA TYR A 630 31.40 8.70 33.32
C TYR A 630 31.25 8.93 31.82
N VAL A 631 31.29 10.19 31.38
CA VAL A 631 31.11 10.58 29.98
C VAL A 631 32.34 11.24 29.35
N THR A 632 33.42 11.48 30.13
CA THR A 632 34.64 12.14 29.65
C THR A 632 35.24 11.41 28.43
N ARG A 633 35.13 10.08 28.37
CA ARG A 633 35.64 9.24 27.27
C ARG A 633 34.67 9.12 26.09
N LEU A 634 33.42 9.57 26.22
CA LEU A 634 32.36 9.48 25.21
C LEU A 634 32.41 10.69 24.28
N LYS A 635 33.41 10.72 23.38
CA LYS A 635 33.72 11.91 22.56
C LYS A 635 32.64 12.30 21.54
N LYS A 636 31.74 11.38 21.19
CA LYS A 636 30.65 11.61 20.22
C LYS A 636 29.29 11.84 20.86
N LEU A 637 29.22 11.82 22.19
CA LEU A 637 27.95 11.93 22.90
C LEU A 637 27.34 13.30 22.57
N ALA A 638 26.18 13.29 21.93
CA ALA A 638 25.46 14.49 21.51
C ALA A 638 24.18 14.68 22.34
N TYR A 639 23.60 13.60 22.86
CA TYR A 639 22.39 13.62 23.67
C TYR A 639 22.54 12.81 24.95
N LEU A 640 22.14 13.41 26.08
CA LEU A 640 22.13 12.78 27.39
C LEU A 640 20.81 13.07 28.11
N ASN A 641 20.09 12.01 28.49
CA ASN A 641 18.88 12.13 29.30
C ASN A 641 19.11 11.56 30.71
N LEU A 642 18.90 12.42 31.71
CA LEU A 642 19.06 12.16 33.15
C LEU A 642 17.77 12.39 33.95
N ASP A 643 16.66 12.70 33.29
CA ASP A 643 15.39 13.03 33.93
C ASP A 643 14.92 11.98 34.95
N PHE A 644 14.10 12.41 35.91
CA PHE A 644 13.49 11.53 36.93
C PHE A 644 14.47 10.74 37.81
N ASN A 645 15.73 11.15 37.88
CA ASN A 645 16.69 10.62 38.85
C ASN A 645 16.68 11.43 40.16
N PRO A 646 16.91 10.79 41.32
CA PRO A 646 16.92 11.44 42.63
C PRO A 646 18.21 12.26 42.87
N MET A 647 18.44 13.28 42.05
CA MET A 647 19.71 14.02 42.01
C MET A 647 20.03 14.71 43.33
N PHE A 648 21.29 14.61 43.75
CA PHE A 648 21.88 15.51 44.72
C PHE A 648 22.51 16.69 43.96
N CYS A 649 21.92 17.86 44.12
CA CYS A 649 22.35 19.08 43.47
C CYS A 649 23.60 19.65 44.17
N SER A 650 24.68 19.76 43.41
CA SER A 650 25.92 20.39 43.84
C SER A 650 26.63 21.03 42.64
N CYS A 651 27.54 21.95 42.90
CA CYS A 651 28.33 22.58 41.84
C CYS A 651 29.32 21.63 41.15
N GLN A 652 29.43 20.37 41.57
CA GLN A 652 30.16 19.35 40.82
C GLN A 652 29.44 18.97 39.52
N MET A 653 28.15 19.27 39.37
CA MET A 653 27.36 19.02 38.16
C MET A 653 27.52 20.10 37.08
N ASN A 654 28.32 21.14 37.34
CA ASN A 654 28.56 22.26 36.43
C ASN A 654 29.00 21.85 35.01
N TRP A 655 29.60 20.68 34.85
CA TRP A 655 30.05 20.17 33.56
C TRP A 655 28.87 19.88 32.58
N LEU A 656 27.67 19.60 33.10
CA LEU A 656 26.46 19.35 32.29
C LEU A 656 26.07 20.55 31.42
N ILE A 657 26.44 21.76 31.84
CA ILE A 657 26.16 23.01 31.12
C ILE A 657 27.36 23.40 30.23
N LYS A 658 28.57 22.98 30.61
CA LYS A 658 29.82 23.39 29.94
C LYS A 658 30.20 22.52 28.74
N LYS A 659 29.61 21.34 28.57
CA LYS A 659 29.86 20.47 27.43
C LYS A 659 28.90 20.75 26.27
N ASP A 660 29.39 20.54 25.04
CA ASP A 660 28.59 20.51 23.81
C ASP A 660 27.70 19.24 23.72
N ILE A 661 26.95 18.95 24.79
CA ILE A 661 26.00 17.84 24.88
C ILE A 661 24.62 18.46 25.09
N SER A 662 23.63 18.04 24.29
CA SER A 662 22.23 18.35 24.55
C SER A 662 21.77 17.51 25.74
N VAL A 663 21.60 18.15 26.89
CA VAL A 663 21.04 17.54 28.10
C VAL A 663 19.53 17.82 28.13
N ASP A 664 18.74 16.78 28.42
CA ASP A 664 17.33 16.94 28.78
C ASP A 664 17.22 17.44 30.23
N TRP A 665 16.45 18.51 30.42
CA TRP A 665 16.31 19.21 31.72
C TRP A 665 14.86 19.28 32.18
N GLU A 666 13.91 18.78 31.38
CA GLU A 666 12.49 18.99 31.60
C GLU A 666 12.05 18.48 32.98
N ASN A 667 12.57 17.31 33.38
CA ASN A 667 12.17 16.65 34.62
C ASN A 667 13.36 16.28 35.53
N MET A 668 14.44 17.07 35.49
CA MET A 668 15.60 16.87 36.35
C MET A 668 15.54 17.76 37.59
N PHE A 669 15.06 17.21 38.71
CA PHE A 669 14.85 17.94 39.97
C PHE A 669 15.84 17.54 41.06
N CYS A 670 16.21 18.52 41.89
CA CYS A 670 16.97 18.28 43.10
C CYS A 670 16.13 17.48 44.09
N LYS A 671 16.67 16.36 44.58
CA LYS A 671 16.14 15.64 45.74
C LYS A 671 16.91 16.00 47.02
N LEU A 672 18.21 16.21 46.89
CA LEU A 672 19.08 16.63 47.98
C LEU A 672 20.03 17.74 47.51
N PRO A 673 20.61 18.54 48.43
CA PRO A 673 20.25 18.60 49.85
C PRO A 673 18.82 19.15 50.04
N LEU A 674 18.19 18.87 51.19
CA LEU A 674 16.76 19.16 51.42
C LEU A 674 16.40 20.64 51.22
N ALA A 675 17.34 21.56 51.40
CA ALA A 675 17.15 23.00 51.18
C ALA A 675 16.76 23.36 49.73
N TYR A 676 17.11 22.52 48.76
CA TYR A 676 16.78 22.74 47.35
C TYR A 676 15.87 21.64 46.78
N ALA A 677 15.28 20.80 47.65
CA ALA A 677 14.44 19.71 47.21
C ALA A 677 13.21 20.22 46.43
N GLY A 678 12.99 19.69 45.22
CA GLY A 678 11.92 20.13 44.31
C GLY A 678 12.33 21.21 43.31
N ASN A 679 13.47 21.88 43.50
CA ASN A 679 13.96 22.85 42.52
C ASN A 679 14.45 22.13 41.25
N LYS A 680 14.26 22.74 40.07
CA LYS A 680 14.92 22.28 38.84
C LYS A 680 16.42 22.36 39.01
N THR A 681 17.12 21.32 38.58
CA THR A 681 18.59 21.24 38.71
C THR A 681 19.29 22.35 37.93
N ALA A 682 18.73 22.76 36.77
CA ALA A 682 19.24 23.89 36.01
C ALA A 682 19.22 25.20 36.84
N CYS A 683 18.11 25.51 37.51
CA CYS A 683 17.98 26.71 38.34
C CYS A 683 18.96 26.71 39.52
N PHE A 684 19.17 25.56 40.17
CA PHE A 684 20.19 25.43 41.21
C PHE A 684 21.59 25.77 40.67
N LEU A 685 21.95 25.26 39.49
CA LEU A 685 23.26 25.51 38.88
C LEU A 685 23.43 26.97 38.45
N GLU A 686 22.36 27.61 38.01
CA GLU A 686 22.37 29.03 37.65
C GLU A 686 22.53 29.93 38.88
N GLU A 687 21.68 29.76 39.89
CA GLU A 687 21.62 30.62 41.06
C GLU A 687 22.76 30.37 42.05
N GLN A 688 22.99 29.10 42.42
CA GLN A 688 23.90 28.74 43.50
C GLN A 688 25.34 28.55 43.00
N CYS A 689 25.50 28.08 41.76
CA CYS A 689 26.82 27.87 41.17
C CYS A 689 27.24 28.98 40.21
N ARG A 690 26.41 30.03 40.06
CA ARG A 690 26.66 31.23 39.25
C ARG A 690 27.01 30.90 37.79
N LEU A 691 26.27 29.96 37.20
CA LEU A 691 26.44 29.57 35.79
C LEU A 691 25.40 30.25 34.90
N SER A 692 25.82 30.83 33.78
CA SER A 692 24.88 31.34 32.78
C SER A 692 24.38 30.18 31.91
N ILE A 693 23.09 29.87 32.00
CA ILE A 693 22.47 28.85 31.15
C ILE A 693 21.69 29.56 30.04
N LYS A 694 21.99 29.24 28.77
CA LYS A 694 21.44 29.93 27.58
C LYS A 694 19.96 29.63 27.28
N LYS A 695 19.22 29.00 28.21
CA LYS A 695 17.81 28.64 28.05
C LYS A 695 17.03 29.26 29.19
N ASP A 696 15.94 29.96 28.89
CA ASP A 696 14.98 30.41 29.90
C ASP A 696 14.30 29.17 30.49
N PHE A 697 14.67 28.81 31.71
CA PHE A 697 13.95 27.80 32.48
C PHE A 697 12.94 28.51 33.37
N ASP A 698 11.71 28.02 33.40
CA ASP A 698 10.73 28.43 34.41
C ASP A 698 11.22 27.88 35.76
N CYS A 699 12.01 28.70 36.45
CA CYS A 699 12.46 28.56 37.83
C CYS A 699 11.38 29.17 38.74
#